data_AF-A0A4R0RC30-F1
#
_entry.id   AF-A0A4R0RC30-F1
#
_cell.length_a   1.000
_cell.length_b   1.000
_cell.length_c   1.000
_cell.angle_alpha   90.00
_cell.angle_beta   90.00
_cell.angle_gamma   90.00
#
_symmetry.space_group_name_H-M   'P 1'
#
loop_
_entity.id
_entity.type
_entity.pdbx_description
1 polymer ?
#
loop_
_entity_poly.entity_id
_entity_poly.type
_entity_poly.pdbx_seq_one_letter_code
_entity_poly.pdbx_strand_id
1 'polypeptide(L)'
;MRHVPVLGIPALLALAPFNWRQNINTPISSEPSTPTPPATVLRNPNAMSTAYKVDFNFKEGADVFSPKDLLELARPGAGVANPSGDLVLVPVSKYSFAEKKNKKSIWLAPTTSTVQPYEIPLAKGGEAFWLDSHIVAHAVSEGEGKDEVIALYAINVVYEADSISLPGPPSLIGKFPTATVTNFRYQSKAGVLVFSDNVYEDGNITSVKEQDEAWENRGNSAFVYDETYERHWDTWAGPKRSTLFSVKLTVDPDHQWHLEDKYTNLLHGTGHNVPVEPFGGLDDFDISETHVVYTAKDPKLPAAWHTKQDVHIVAIDGSSKPRELTSGKQGATHSPVLSKQSDKVAWLELDEDGYEADRAKIVVYDLKKNVRYTLTQKWDRSPDALSFSPTGDVIFFTAGDHARTKVFALPIPETPSASTTDPSFSAEHNTPVSFTSSGTASGVQALANGRVLFTRSSITSPNDVFILSGLDGLDFRAPDADKHVKVEQLTKFTEDALNKKTLAPGEDFWFEGARGKQVQGFIVKPPGFKAGEKKKWPVLLLIHGGPQSAWPDGWSTRWNPNVFAQQGYFTVAINPTGSTSFGQDLTDGIHKDWGGKPFVDLRAGWKHVLEHFPEIDTDRAVAAGASYGGFAINWIQGHPEYGFGFKALACHDGSFDTRFTGFATDELFFSNREFGGRPWDKDAVDIYKNNNPLEFVDNWSTPQLLIHGSKDYRLVEAESLAAFHTLQQKGIPSRLIIFPDENHWVLNHGNSLKWHYEVFRWFDNLTRIFYALRYCSHMGLSSHVMEIIDEGYLVRKAGIDPSTGDPWKPRWVSKSGCNQDAVRRWKESQTDDSWGDPQLLRSNYEEVQSWGPRQDETPVKSEPHACDEGLAAKRPRTIPTGPAASRASPYGLLTTGFKSSRKRCAPRGPSSMNPHRASSITSLCISSVVPKTVKIEPPSEVTPSWLLQSWLNAQCVAVEIKHSHPMGTQQGWAKGDFEGLQGTVLKCLNVNGDTRMSTASVKLVNPPGGSPDTYAIPVECLVPIPPSASGQTAVILTGEFYGQTAKLRSLEDEESNVWLVSAGTNHFEIEAERMGRIDRQEGNL
;
A
#
# COMPACT_ATOMS: atom_id res chain seq x y z
N MET A 1 32.71 4.08 -65.21
CA MET A 1 33.50 2.95 -65.77
C MET A 1 33.50 1.87 -64.71
N ARG A 2 33.29 0.55 -64.91
CA ARG A 2 32.91 -0.34 -66.04
C ARG A 2 32.76 -1.74 -65.38
N HIS A 3 31.73 -2.59 -65.48
CA HIS A 3 30.34 -2.62 -65.99
C HIS A 3 29.49 -3.39 -64.91
N VAL A 4 28.15 -3.51 -64.82
CA VAL A 4 26.98 -3.56 -65.76
C VAL A 4 26.95 -4.86 -66.59
N PRO A 5 25.81 -5.56 -66.81
CA PRO A 5 24.39 -5.32 -66.45
C PRO A 5 23.84 -6.29 -65.35
N VAL A 6 22.66 -6.19 -64.71
CA VAL A 6 21.32 -5.53 -64.90
C VAL A 6 20.22 -6.43 -65.53
N LEU A 7 19.07 -6.56 -64.81
CA LEU A 7 17.64 -6.83 -65.18
C LEU A 7 16.91 -7.59 -64.03
N GLY A 8 15.60 -7.43 -63.69
CA GLY A 8 14.64 -6.35 -63.97
C GLY A 8 13.13 -6.74 -63.96
N ILE A 9 12.38 -6.56 -62.84
CA ILE A 9 10.99 -5.99 -62.68
C ILE A 9 9.79 -6.60 -63.52
N PRO A 10 8.50 -6.79 -63.06
CA PRO A 10 7.86 -6.94 -61.71
C PRO A 10 6.62 -7.93 -61.61
N ALA A 11 5.95 -7.94 -60.43
CA ALA A 11 4.46 -7.95 -60.20
C ALA A 11 3.51 -9.21 -60.22
N LEU A 12 2.72 -9.28 -59.13
CA LEU A 12 1.25 -9.58 -59.00
C LEU A 12 0.62 -11.02 -58.99
N LEU A 13 -0.49 -11.10 -58.22
CA LEU A 13 -1.63 -12.07 -58.21
C LEU A 13 -1.57 -13.45 -57.48
N ALA A 14 -1.91 -13.43 -56.18
CA ALA A 14 -3.18 -13.92 -55.57
C ALA A 14 -3.63 -15.42 -55.51
N LEU A 15 -4.28 -15.73 -54.36
CA LEU A 15 -5.35 -16.73 -54.06
C LEU A 15 -5.05 -18.23 -53.76
N ALA A 16 -5.02 -18.52 -52.44
CA ALA A 16 -5.93 -19.46 -51.74
C ALA A 16 -5.73 -21.01 -51.94
N PRO A 17 -6.58 -21.92 -51.38
CA PRO A 17 -6.13 -22.74 -50.25
C PRO A 17 -6.34 -24.26 -50.41
N PHE A 18 -5.82 -25.07 -49.47
CA PHE A 18 -6.03 -26.54 -49.45
C PHE A 18 -6.55 -27.07 -48.11
N ASN A 19 -7.66 -27.81 -48.18
CA ASN A 19 -8.21 -28.67 -47.11
C ASN A 19 -7.73 -30.12 -47.31
N TRP A 20 -7.70 -30.93 -46.25
CA TRP A 20 -7.80 -32.40 -46.37
C TRP A 20 -8.55 -33.03 -45.18
N ARG A 21 -9.27 -34.14 -45.44
CA ARG A 21 -10.01 -34.93 -44.44
C ARG A 21 -9.87 -36.43 -44.72
N GLN A 22 -9.65 -37.19 -43.64
CA GLN A 22 -10.10 -38.57 -43.34
C GLN A 22 -9.81 -39.75 -44.31
N ASN A 23 -9.27 -40.84 -43.73
CA ASN A 23 -9.51 -42.29 -43.97
C ASN A 23 -8.58 -43.10 -43.02
N ILE A 24 -8.79 -44.37 -42.60
CA ILE A 24 -9.85 -45.39 -42.79
C ILE A 24 -10.29 -45.91 -41.38
N ASN A 25 -11.24 -46.85 -41.32
CA ASN A 25 -11.71 -47.62 -40.14
C ASN A 25 -10.65 -48.64 -39.61
N THR A 26 -10.81 -49.45 -38.53
CA THR A 26 -11.91 -50.36 -38.12
C THR A 26 -11.78 -50.78 -36.61
N PRO A 27 -12.66 -51.60 -35.97
CA PRO A 27 -13.12 -51.32 -34.60
C PRO A 27 -12.81 -52.40 -33.51
N ILE A 28 -13.17 -52.10 -32.26
CA ILE A 28 -13.61 -53.04 -31.20
C ILE A 28 -14.53 -52.30 -30.20
N SER A 29 -15.39 -53.03 -29.48
CA SER A 29 -16.53 -52.50 -28.72
C SER A 29 -16.36 -52.46 -27.19
N SER A 30 -16.72 -51.34 -26.56
CA SER A 30 -17.27 -51.28 -25.21
C SER A 30 -18.09 -49.99 -25.03
N GLU A 31 -19.24 -50.07 -24.36
CA GLU A 31 -20.05 -48.90 -23.99
C GLU A 31 -19.63 -48.37 -22.61
N PRO A 32 -19.44 -47.05 -22.46
CA PRO A 32 -19.64 -46.35 -21.20
C PRO A 32 -20.86 -45.42 -21.30
N SER A 33 -21.73 -45.44 -20.28
CA SER A 33 -22.90 -44.57 -20.19
C SER A 33 -22.52 -43.08 -20.20
N THR A 34 -23.09 -42.30 -21.12
CA THR A 34 -22.90 -40.84 -21.17
C THR A 34 -23.56 -40.14 -19.98
N PRO A 35 -22.83 -39.42 -19.11
CA PRO A 35 -23.44 -38.53 -18.15
C PRO A 35 -23.94 -37.27 -18.87
N THR A 36 -25.20 -36.90 -18.66
CA THR A 36 -25.77 -35.66 -19.20
C THR A 36 -25.04 -34.45 -18.59
N PRO A 37 -24.55 -33.48 -19.39
CA PRO A 37 -23.90 -32.29 -18.84
C PRO A 37 -24.87 -31.51 -17.93
N PRO A 38 -24.43 -31.03 -16.75
CA PRO A 38 -25.26 -30.17 -15.91
C PRO A 38 -25.64 -28.89 -16.66
N ALA A 39 -26.92 -28.53 -16.69
CA ALA A 39 -27.38 -27.31 -17.32
C ALA A 39 -26.72 -26.08 -16.67
N THR A 40 -25.91 -25.35 -17.43
CA THR A 40 -25.14 -24.20 -16.97
C THR A 40 -26.07 -23.01 -16.68
N VAL A 41 -26.58 -22.93 -15.46
CA VAL A 41 -27.33 -21.75 -14.98
C VAL A 41 -26.34 -20.61 -14.78
N LEU A 42 -26.14 -19.81 -15.83
CA LEU A 42 -25.42 -18.55 -15.76
C LEU A 42 -26.07 -17.67 -14.68
N ARG A 43 -25.35 -17.42 -13.57
CA ARG A 43 -25.80 -16.53 -12.51
C ARG A 43 -25.90 -15.11 -13.06
N ASN A 44 -26.95 -14.38 -12.73
CA ASN A 44 -27.10 -12.96 -13.09
C ASN A 44 -26.11 -12.12 -12.25
N PRO A 45 -25.05 -11.52 -12.82
CA PRO A 45 -24.03 -10.81 -12.04
C PRO A 45 -24.57 -9.54 -11.36
N ASN A 46 -25.57 -8.91 -11.99
CA ASN A 46 -26.14 -7.64 -11.53
C ASN A 46 -26.87 -7.75 -10.17
N ALA A 47 -27.19 -8.96 -9.72
CA ALA A 47 -27.79 -9.18 -8.40
C ALA A 47 -26.81 -8.88 -7.24
N MET A 48 -25.49 -8.99 -7.46
CA MET A 48 -24.50 -8.65 -6.43
C MET A 48 -24.20 -7.15 -6.36
N SER A 49 -24.19 -6.42 -7.48
CA SER A 49 -23.73 -5.02 -7.49
C SER A 49 -24.65 -4.05 -6.75
N THR A 50 -25.94 -4.37 -6.63
CA THR A 50 -26.95 -3.55 -5.93
C THR A 50 -27.06 -3.81 -4.43
N ALA A 51 -26.43 -4.87 -3.89
CA ALA A 51 -26.76 -5.42 -2.57
C ALA A 51 -25.82 -5.02 -1.41
N TYR A 52 -24.81 -4.16 -1.65
CA TYR A 52 -23.73 -3.88 -0.67
C TYR A 52 -23.60 -2.40 -0.26
N LYS A 53 -24.72 -1.70 -0.01
CA LYS A 53 -24.69 -0.39 0.70
C LYS A 53 -24.80 -0.55 2.22
N VAL A 54 -23.82 -1.24 2.80
CA VAL A 54 -23.46 -1.03 4.20
C VAL A 54 -22.59 0.23 4.25
N ASP A 55 -22.94 1.18 5.10
CA ASP A 55 -22.14 2.39 5.32
C ASP A 55 -20.92 2.04 6.19
N PHE A 56 -19.75 1.97 5.54
CA PHE A 56 -18.47 1.78 6.22
C PHE A 56 -17.76 3.12 6.37
N ASN A 57 -17.33 3.42 7.60
CA ASN A 57 -16.46 4.53 7.97
C ASN A 57 -15.27 3.97 8.77
N PHE A 58 -14.12 4.66 8.73
CA PHE A 58 -13.01 4.35 9.62
C PHE A 58 -13.39 4.62 11.08
N LYS A 59 -12.73 3.92 12.00
CA LYS A 59 -12.59 4.38 13.39
C LYS A 59 -11.62 5.56 13.39
N GLU A 60 -12.10 6.70 13.87
CA GLU A 60 -11.35 7.95 14.00
C GLU A 60 -11.55 8.51 15.41
N GLY A 61 -10.58 9.27 15.92
CA GLY A 61 -10.61 9.80 17.28
C GLY A 61 -9.34 10.55 17.67
N ALA A 62 -9.35 11.18 18.84
CA ALA A 62 -8.17 11.86 19.39
C ALA A 62 -7.08 10.85 19.81
N ASP A 63 -7.50 9.66 20.21
CA ASP A 63 -6.71 8.53 20.70
C ASP A 63 -6.51 7.40 19.67
N VAL A 64 -7.40 7.33 18.67
CA VAL A 64 -7.36 6.37 17.55
C VAL A 64 -6.41 6.87 16.45
N PHE A 65 -5.42 6.07 16.05
CA PHE A 65 -4.55 6.38 14.91
C PHE A 65 -5.09 5.78 13.61
N SER A 66 -5.76 6.61 12.82
CA SER A 66 -6.46 6.24 11.58
C SER A 66 -5.53 6.17 10.36
N PRO A 67 -5.98 5.59 9.22
CA PRO A 67 -5.28 5.69 7.95
C PRO A 67 -5.05 7.14 7.47
N LYS A 68 -5.92 8.07 7.87
CA LYS A 68 -5.74 9.50 7.58
C LYS A 68 -4.61 10.10 8.42
N ASP A 69 -4.57 9.80 9.73
CA ASP A 69 -3.46 10.22 10.61
C ASP A 69 -2.11 9.74 10.07
N LEU A 70 -2.03 8.47 9.62
CA LEU A 70 -0.83 7.90 9.00
C LEU A 70 -0.33 8.71 7.79
N LEU A 71 -1.26 9.16 6.94
CA LEU A 71 -0.95 9.81 5.67
C LEU A 71 -0.66 11.31 5.83
N GLU A 72 -1.29 12.00 6.79
CA GLU A 72 -1.02 13.41 7.14
C GLU A 72 0.13 13.59 8.15
N LEU A 73 0.68 12.51 8.72
CA LEU A 73 1.84 12.58 9.61
C LEU A 73 3.07 13.13 8.87
N ALA A 74 3.90 13.90 9.59
CA ALA A 74 5.17 14.38 9.04
C ALA A 74 6.11 13.20 8.77
N ARG A 75 6.88 13.30 7.68
CA ARG A 75 7.83 12.29 7.21
C ARG A 75 9.22 12.91 7.13
N PRO A 76 10.04 12.82 8.20
CA PRO A 76 11.44 13.16 8.15
C PRO A 76 12.21 12.12 7.31
N GLY A 77 13.16 12.59 6.51
CA GLY A 77 14.17 11.75 5.87
C GLY A 77 15.31 11.41 6.83
N ALA A 78 16.43 10.92 6.28
CA ALA A 78 17.67 10.81 7.04
C ALA A 78 18.25 12.20 7.34
N GLY A 79 18.78 12.39 8.54
CA GLY A 79 19.54 13.59 8.89
C GLY A 79 20.97 13.55 8.33
N VAL A 80 21.42 14.64 7.71
CA VAL A 80 22.77 14.80 7.14
C VAL A 80 23.57 15.83 7.95
N ALA A 81 24.69 15.41 8.54
CA ALA A 81 25.55 16.28 9.34
C ALA A 81 26.28 17.32 8.48
N ASN A 82 26.52 18.50 9.03
CA ASN A 82 27.45 19.46 8.43
C ASN A 82 28.93 19.01 8.62
N PRO A 83 29.90 19.57 7.88
CA PRO A 83 31.31 19.14 7.96
C PRO A 83 31.97 19.21 9.35
N SER A 84 31.53 20.12 10.22
CA SER A 84 31.95 20.21 11.63
C SER A 84 31.26 19.21 12.55
N GLY A 85 30.13 18.64 12.13
CA GLY A 85 29.31 17.72 12.92
C GLY A 85 28.70 18.39 14.15
N ASP A 86 28.36 19.67 14.07
CA ASP A 86 27.67 20.42 15.13
C ASP A 86 26.19 20.70 14.79
N LEU A 87 25.84 20.79 13.49
CA LEU A 87 24.47 20.83 12.97
C LEU A 87 24.12 19.57 12.15
N VAL A 88 22.83 19.25 12.09
CA VAL A 88 22.24 18.27 11.15
C VAL A 88 21.10 18.92 10.36
N LEU A 89 21.07 18.69 9.04
CA LEU A 89 19.99 19.03 8.13
C LEU A 89 19.07 17.83 7.99
N VAL A 90 17.77 18.01 8.22
CA VAL A 90 16.76 16.95 8.06
C VAL A 90 15.65 17.40 7.09
N PRO A 91 15.49 16.77 5.91
CA PRO A 91 14.36 17.06 5.04
C PRO A 91 13.07 16.48 5.65
N VAL A 92 11.97 17.24 5.62
CA VAL A 92 10.67 16.83 6.14
C VAL A 92 9.58 17.13 5.10
N SER A 93 8.75 16.13 4.81
CA SER A 93 7.53 16.30 3.99
C SER A 93 6.30 16.02 4.84
N LYS A 94 5.27 16.87 4.76
CA LYS A 94 3.98 16.65 5.41
C LYS A 94 2.83 16.91 4.44
N TYR A 95 1.95 15.93 4.27
CA TYR A 95 0.77 16.04 3.42
C TYR A 95 -0.43 16.63 4.17
N SER A 96 -1.31 17.31 3.43
CA SER A 96 -2.58 17.87 3.88
C SER A 96 -3.70 17.44 2.93
N PHE A 97 -4.71 16.69 3.38
CA PHE A 97 -5.87 16.36 2.53
C PHE A 97 -6.75 17.59 2.24
N ALA A 98 -6.69 18.62 3.09
CA ALA A 98 -7.41 19.87 2.89
C ALA A 98 -6.82 20.69 1.72
N GLU A 99 -5.49 20.77 1.62
CA GLU A 99 -4.78 21.50 0.55
C GLU A 99 -4.45 20.62 -0.66
N LYS A 100 -4.51 19.29 -0.50
CA LYS A 100 -4.07 18.26 -1.47
C LYS A 100 -2.61 18.41 -1.90
N LYS A 101 -1.75 18.86 -0.98
CA LYS A 101 -0.34 19.17 -1.22
C LYS A 101 0.56 18.65 -0.11
N ASN A 102 1.84 18.47 -0.44
CA ASN A 102 2.91 18.29 0.53
C ASN A 102 3.54 19.64 0.84
N LYS A 103 3.57 20.06 2.11
CA LYS A 103 4.55 21.04 2.57
C LYS A 103 5.89 20.32 2.69
N LYS A 104 6.90 20.79 1.96
CA LYS A 104 8.30 20.37 2.12
C LYS A 104 9.05 21.45 2.92
N SER A 105 9.95 21.03 3.80
CA SER A 105 10.89 21.90 4.52
C SER A 105 12.18 21.13 4.81
N ILE A 106 13.25 21.86 5.14
CA ILE A 106 14.41 21.28 5.84
C ILE A 106 14.46 21.85 7.24
N TRP A 107 14.95 21.06 8.18
CA TRP A 107 15.11 21.44 9.56
C TRP A 107 16.58 21.37 9.94
N LEU A 108 17.11 22.45 10.52
CA LEU A 108 18.47 22.49 11.06
C LEU A 108 18.41 22.29 12.57
N ALA A 109 18.94 21.17 13.05
CA ALA A 109 18.99 20.84 14.47
C ALA A 109 20.45 20.80 14.97
N PRO A 110 20.73 21.27 16.21
CA PRO A 110 22.04 21.10 16.83
C PRO A 110 22.26 19.65 17.27
N THR A 111 23.53 19.21 17.26
CA THR A 111 23.93 17.85 17.71
C THR A 111 24.45 17.81 19.14
N THR A 112 24.66 18.97 19.78
CA THR A 112 25.28 19.13 21.11
C THR A 112 24.62 20.18 22.02
N SER A 113 23.65 20.93 21.51
CA SER A 113 22.95 22.02 22.23
C SER A 113 21.45 21.75 22.36
N THR A 114 20.78 22.43 23.29
CA THR A 114 19.33 22.36 23.50
C THR A 114 18.53 23.40 22.72
N VAL A 115 19.18 24.12 21.80
CA VAL A 115 18.54 25.06 20.86
C VAL A 115 17.51 24.32 20.02
N GLN A 116 16.34 24.95 19.83
CA GLN A 116 15.25 24.31 19.08
C GLN A 116 15.59 24.21 17.58
N PRO A 117 15.25 23.09 16.91
CA PRO A 117 15.43 22.95 15.47
C PRO A 117 14.74 24.07 14.68
N TYR A 118 15.44 24.61 13.67
CA TYR A 118 14.97 25.71 12.83
C TYR A 118 14.39 25.21 11.50
N GLU A 119 13.13 25.52 11.20
CA GLU A 119 12.50 25.16 9.92
C GLU A 119 12.82 26.17 8.81
N ILE A 120 13.29 25.68 7.66
CA ILE A 120 13.40 26.43 6.40
C ILE A 120 12.36 25.86 5.41
N PRO A 121 11.27 26.58 5.11
CA PRO A 121 10.24 26.11 4.19
C PRO A 121 10.72 26.03 2.73
N LEU A 122 10.64 24.84 2.13
CA LEU A 122 10.99 24.61 0.72
C LEU A 122 9.74 24.68 -0.15
N ALA A 123 9.25 25.89 -0.41
CA ALA A 123 7.96 26.13 -1.07
C ALA A 123 7.84 25.53 -2.49
N LYS A 124 8.96 25.44 -3.23
CA LYS A 124 9.07 24.77 -4.54
C LYS A 124 9.55 23.31 -4.46
N GLY A 125 9.79 22.78 -3.26
CA GLY A 125 10.56 21.54 -3.09
C GLY A 125 12.05 21.76 -3.39
N GLY A 126 12.67 20.84 -4.13
CA GLY A 126 14.12 20.80 -4.37
C GLY A 126 14.89 19.86 -3.44
N GLU A 127 16.19 19.73 -3.71
CA GLU A 127 17.19 18.98 -2.94
C GLU A 127 18.06 19.97 -2.14
N ALA A 128 18.56 19.58 -0.96
CA ALA A 128 19.37 20.48 -0.13
C ALA A 128 20.49 19.73 0.61
N PHE A 129 21.68 20.33 0.62
CA PHE A 129 22.93 19.71 1.09
C PHE A 129 23.89 20.77 1.63
N TRP A 130 24.95 20.36 2.34
CA TRP A 130 25.94 21.28 2.89
C TRP A 130 27.05 21.63 1.88
N LEU A 131 27.37 22.92 1.74
CA LEU A 131 28.60 23.38 1.06
C LEU A 131 29.76 23.53 2.05
N ASP A 132 29.46 24.00 3.25
CA ASP A 132 30.38 24.01 4.40
C ASP A 132 29.59 23.85 5.72
N SER A 133 30.19 24.19 6.86
CA SER A 133 29.56 24.12 8.18
C SER A 133 28.32 25.01 8.35
N HIS A 134 28.24 26.11 7.60
CA HIS A 134 27.31 27.21 7.81
C HIS A 134 26.62 27.68 6.51
N ILE A 135 26.85 27.02 5.39
CA ILE A 135 26.17 27.28 4.11
C ILE A 135 25.49 26.01 3.61
N VAL A 136 24.16 26.08 3.48
CA VAL A 136 23.32 25.05 2.87
C VAL A 136 23.08 25.43 1.41
N ALA A 137 23.42 24.54 0.49
CA ALA A 137 22.94 24.62 -0.89
C ALA A 137 21.48 24.15 -0.97
N HIS A 138 20.68 24.83 -1.79
CA HIS A 138 19.33 24.43 -2.18
C HIS A 138 19.23 24.41 -3.70
N ALA A 139 19.10 23.21 -4.26
CA ALA A 139 18.90 22.96 -5.68
C ALA A 139 17.39 22.88 -5.97
N VAL A 140 16.87 23.76 -6.82
CA VAL A 140 15.43 23.96 -6.98
C VAL A 140 15.05 24.26 -8.43
N SER A 141 13.90 23.74 -8.87
CA SER A 141 13.35 24.02 -10.20
C SER A 141 12.96 25.51 -10.38
N GLU A 142 13.35 26.07 -11.52
CA GLU A 142 12.95 27.38 -12.01
C GLU A 142 12.64 27.35 -13.51
N GLY A 143 11.60 28.07 -13.91
CA GLY A 143 11.06 28.03 -15.27
C GLY A 143 9.69 27.36 -15.29
N GLU A 144 9.15 27.15 -16.49
CA GLU A 144 7.92 26.39 -16.71
C GLU A 144 8.06 25.58 -18.01
N GLY A 145 7.68 24.30 -17.98
CA GLY A 145 7.73 23.43 -19.16
C GLY A 145 9.15 23.29 -19.74
N LYS A 146 9.33 23.63 -21.01
CA LYS A 146 10.62 23.45 -21.72
C LYS A 146 11.73 24.40 -21.28
N ASP A 147 11.41 25.44 -20.53
CA ASP A 147 12.40 26.37 -19.95
C ASP A 147 12.66 26.09 -18.47
N GLU A 148 12.18 24.95 -17.95
CA GLU A 148 12.49 24.46 -16.60
C GLU A 148 13.96 24.00 -16.49
N VAL A 149 14.66 24.49 -15.47
CA VAL A 149 16.05 24.15 -15.14
C VAL A 149 16.24 24.12 -13.62
N ILE A 150 17.26 23.40 -13.14
CA ILE A 150 17.66 23.47 -11.73
C ILE A 150 18.54 24.71 -11.50
N ALA A 151 18.10 25.57 -10.59
CA ALA A 151 18.90 26.67 -10.03
C ALA A 151 19.47 26.27 -8.66
N LEU A 152 20.69 26.67 -8.38
CA LEU A 152 21.39 26.39 -7.13
C LEU A 152 21.52 27.67 -6.30
N TYR A 153 21.04 27.65 -5.06
CA TYR A 153 21.09 28.78 -4.12
C TYR A 153 21.94 28.46 -2.89
N ALA A 154 22.68 29.45 -2.39
CA ALA A 154 23.36 29.40 -1.10
C ALA A 154 22.47 30.01 0.00
N ILE A 155 22.27 29.27 1.08
CA ILE A 155 21.56 29.71 2.28
C ILE A 155 22.57 29.79 3.43
N ASN A 156 22.88 31.01 3.85
CA ASN A 156 23.76 31.25 5.00
C ASN A 156 23.03 30.95 6.32
N VAL A 157 23.71 30.25 7.22
CA VAL A 157 23.20 29.79 8.53
C VAL A 157 24.12 30.29 9.63
N VAL A 158 23.62 31.18 10.48
CA VAL A 158 24.30 31.58 11.72
C VAL A 158 23.82 30.66 12.84
N TYR A 159 24.75 29.98 13.50
CA TYR A 159 24.51 29.16 14.68
C TYR A 159 25.31 29.73 15.85
N GLU A 160 24.60 30.19 16.86
CA GLU A 160 25.14 30.70 18.12
C GLU A 160 24.68 29.82 19.29
N ALA A 161 25.21 30.07 20.49
CA ALA A 161 25.02 29.17 21.63
C ALA A 161 23.55 28.95 22.04
N ASP A 162 22.67 29.90 21.73
CA ASP A 162 21.25 29.92 22.08
C ASP A 162 20.28 29.94 20.88
N SER A 163 20.79 30.03 19.64
CA SER A 163 19.95 30.32 18.47
C SER A 163 20.54 29.83 17.13
N ILE A 164 19.64 29.54 16.19
CA ILE A 164 19.94 29.34 14.76
C ILE A 164 19.17 30.42 13.99
N SER A 165 19.79 31.08 13.02
CA SER A 165 19.15 32.10 12.20
C SER A 165 19.71 32.18 10.78
N LEU A 166 18.93 32.76 9.87
CA LEU A 166 19.35 33.06 8.50
C LEU A 166 19.55 34.59 8.40
N PRO A 167 20.78 35.11 8.22
CA PRO A 167 21.07 36.55 8.30
C PRO A 167 20.62 37.33 7.05
N GLY A 168 20.15 36.65 6.00
CA GLY A 168 19.71 37.24 4.75
C GLY A 168 18.94 36.23 3.88
N PRO A 169 18.41 36.66 2.72
CA PRO A 169 17.78 35.77 1.75
C PRO A 169 18.83 34.85 1.08
N PRO A 170 18.40 33.73 0.46
CA PRO A 170 19.29 32.90 -0.35
C PRO A 170 19.89 33.67 -1.53
N SER A 171 21.18 33.50 -1.81
CA SER A 171 21.85 34.05 -3.00
C SER A 171 21.98 32.98 -4.09
N LEU A 172 21.86 33.39 -5.36
CA LEU A 172 21.95 32.47 -6.51
C LEU A 172 23.43 32.14 -6.79
N ILE A 173 23.77 30.86 -6.81
CA ILE A 173 25.11 30.35 -7.19
C ILE A 173 25.21 30.18 -8.71
N GLY A 174 24.12 29.72 -9.34
CA GLY A 174 24.06 29.50 -10.79
C GLY A 174 22.86 28.65 -11.20
N LYS A 175 22.83 28.27 -12.48
CA LYS A 175 21.81 27.39 -13.05
C LYS A 175 22.46 26.30 -13.91
N PHE A 176 21.93 25.09 -13.78
CA PHE A 176 22.29 23.96 -14.64
C PHE A 176 21.55 24.04 -15.99
N PRO A 177 22.04 23.37 -17.05
CA PRO A 177 21.39 23.40 -18.37
C PRO A 177 20.14 22.50 -18.48
N THR A 178 19.79 21.72 -17.46
CA THR A 178 18.66 20.77 -17.47
C THR A 178 17.79 20.89 -16.20
N ALA A 179 16.61 20.26 -16.24
CA ALA A 179 15.71 20.09 -15.10
C ALA A 179 15.98 18.80 -14.28
N THR A 180 16.88 17.92 -14.73
CA THR A 180 17.05 16.55 -14.20
C THR A 180 18.24 16.36 -13.26
N VAL A 181 18.99 17.43 -12.97
CA VAL A 181 20.18 17.39 -12.09
C VAL A 181 19.82 17.10 -10.62
N THR A 182 20.43 16.07 -10.03
CA THR A 182 20.19 15.63 -8.65
C THR A 182 21.36 14.80 -8.09
N ASN A 183 21.27 14.37 -6.83
CA ASN A 183 22.31 13.67 -6.06
C ASN A 183 23.60 14.48 -5.96
N PHE A 184 23.58 15.58 -5.22
CA PHE A 184 24.73 16.48 -5.09
C PHE A 184 25.69 16.06 -3.96
N ARG A 185 26.99 15.96 -4.27
CA ARG A 185 28.09 15.89 -3.29
C ARG A 185 29.13 16.98 -3.57
N TYR A 186 29.46 17.81 -2.58
CA TYR A 186 30.46 18.88 -2.70
C TYR A 186 31.72 18.59 -1.88
N GLN A 187 32.90 18.91 -2.44
CA GLN A 187 34.18 18.80 -1.76
C GLN A 187 34.88 20.16 -1.70
N SER A 188 34.80 20.79 -0.53
CA SER A 188 35.23 22.18 -0.30
C SER A 188 36.72 22.45 -0.53
N LYS A 189 37.59 21.47 -0.30
CA LYS A 189 39.03 21.61 -0.59
C LYS A 189 39.38 21.53 -2.08
N ALA A 190 38.57 20.80 -2.86
CA ALA A 190 38.75 20.71 -4.30
C ALA A 190 38.08 21.89 -5.02
N GLY A 191 37.08 22.52 -4.40
CA GLY A 191 36.19 23.48 -5.05
C GLY A 191 35.28 22.81 -6.09
N VAL A 192 34.99 21.51 -5.94
CA VAL A 192 34.28 20.70 -6.93
C VAL A 192 32.97 20.15 -6.38
N LEU A 193 31.90 20.36 -7.14
CA LEU A 193 30.60 19.75 -6.99
C LEU A 193 30.50 18.56 -7.96
N VAL A 194 30.16 17.39 -7.43
CA VAL A 194 29.85 16.18 -8.19
C VAL A 194 28.35 15.95 -8.10
N PHE A 195 27.72 15.58 -9.22
CA PHE A 195 26.28 15.39 -9.31
C PHE A 195 25.91 14.37 -10.40
N SER A 196 24.67 13.91 -10.40
CA SER A 196 24.11 13.07 -11.48
C SER A 196 23.15 13.84 -12.38
N ASP A 197 23.16 13.55 -13.68
CA ASP A 197 22.13 14.03 -14.62
C ASP A 197 21.89 13.03 -15.77
N ASN A 198 20.70 13.10 -16.36
CA ASN A 198 20.26 12.26 -17.46
C ASN A 198 20.63 12.85 -18.81
N VAL A 199 21.45 12.15 -19.60
CA VAL A 199 21.95 12.60 -20.91
C VAL A 199 21.76 11.54 -21.99
N TYR A 200 21.82 11.96 -23.26
CA TYR A 200 21.81 11.07 -24.43
C TYR A 200 23.21 10.47 -24.68
N GLU A 201 23.34 9.64 -25.72
CA GLU A 201 24.56 8.89 -26.08
C GLU A 201 25.83 9.76 -26.24
N ASP A 202 25.71 11.05 -26.62
CA ASP A 202 26.85 11.96 -26.72
C ASP A 202 27.43 12.38 -25.35
N GLY A 203 26.76 12.04 -24.25
CA GLY A 203 27.19 12.31 -22.89
C GLY A 203 27.24 13.80 -22.52
N ASN A 204 26.65 14.68 -23.33
CA ASN A 204 26.79 16.12 -23.20
C ASN A 204 25.56 16.78 -22.56
N ILE A 205 25.71 17.19 -21.30
CA ILE A 205 24.67 17.88 -20.51
C ILE A 205 24.12 19.15 -21.18
N THR A 206 24.86 19.77 -22.10
CA THR A 206 24.44 21.02 -22.77
C THR A 206 23.60 20.82 -24.04
N SER A 207 23.59 19.62 -24.64
CA SER A 207 22.75 19.28 -25.81
C SER A 207 21.38 18.68 -25.43
N VAL A 208 21.19 18.27 -24.17
CA VAL A 208 19.98 17.57 -23.68
C VAL A 208 18.67 18.26 -24.07
N LYS A 209 18.59 19.60 -24.01
CA LYS A 209 17.37 20.32 -24.39
C LYS A 209 17.03 20.18 -25.87
N GLU A 210 18.00 20.31 -26.77
CA GLU A 210 17.79 20.13 -28.22
C GLU A 210 17.41 18.67 -28.53
N GLN A 211 18.02 17.72 -27.81
CA GLN A 211 17.77 16.28 -27.97
C GLN A 211 16.38 15.88 -27.44
N ASP A 212 15.93 16.42 -26.30
CA ASP A 212 14.57 16.24 -25.77
C ASP A 212 13.52 16.87 -26.70
N GLU A 213 13.78 18.08 -27.22
CA GLU A 213 12.91 18.69 -28.23
C GLU A 213 12.83 17.86 -29.51
N ALA A 214 13.92 17.23 -29.97
CA ALA A 214 13.91 16.31 -31.10
C ALA A 214 13.17 15.00 -30.79
N TRP A 215 13.34 14.44 -29.59
CA TRP A 215 12.71 13.19 -29.14
C TRP A 215 11.19 13.32 -29.00
N GLU A 216 10.69 14.43 -28.45
CA GLU A 216 9.26 14.72 -28.38
C GLU A 216 8.65 14.93 -29.77
N ASN A 217 9.35 15.65 -30.66
CA ASN A 217 8.85 15.97 -32.00
C ASN A 217 9.03 14.84 -33.03
N ARG A 218 9.45 13.63 -32.63
CA ARG A 218 9.72 12.48 -33.52
C ARG A 218 8.51 11.91 -34.29
N GLY A 219 7.32 12.51 -34.15
CA GLY A 219 6.12 12.19 -34.92
C GLY A 219 5.45 10.86 -34.57
N ASN A 220 5.89 10.17 -33.52
CA ASN A 220 5.30 8.91 -33.05
C ASN A 220 5.57 8.70 -31.56
N SER A 221 4.74 7.88 -30.90
CA SER A 221 4.86 7.52 -29.48
C SER A 221 5.48 6.13 -29.25
N ALA A 222 6.01 5.48 -30.29
CA ALA A 222 6.59 4.14 -30.14
C ALA A 222 7.91 4.19 -29.37
N PHE A 223 8.18 3.09 -28.68
CA PHE A 223 9.49 2.71 -28.18
C PHE A 223 9.90 1.42 -28.90
N VAL A 224 11.20 1.24 -29.15
CA VAL A 224 11.77 0.10 -29.87
C VAL A 224 13.03 -0.32 -29.12
N TYR A 225 13.16 -1.62 -28.88
CA TYR A 225 14.22 -2.20 -28.06
C TYR A 225 14.74 -3.47 -28.71
N ASP A 226 16.06 -3.59 -28.82
CA ASP A 226 16.76 -4.82 -29.23
C ASP A 226 17.33 -5.60 -28.02
N GLU A 227 17.35 -4.98 -26.83
CA GLU A 227 17.92 -5.50 -25.58
C GLU A 227 17.05 -5.13 -24.36
N THR A 228 17.22 -5.87 -23.25
CA THR A 228 16.56 -5.61 -21.95
C THR A 228 17.45 -4.75 -21.03
N TYR A 229 16.91 -3.86 -20.20
CA TYR A 229 15.49 -3.62 -19.93
C TYR A 229 14.82 -2.72 -20.96
N GLU A 230 13.64 -3.14 -21.44
CA GLU A 230 12.69 -2.26 -22.12
C GLU A 230 11.94 -1.33 -21.15
N ARG A 231 11.81 -1.77 -19.88
CA ARG A 231 11.15 -1.06 -18.78
C ARG A 231 11.64 -1.61 -17.44
N HIS A 232 11.61 -0.80 -16.39
CA HIS A 232 12.06 -1.19 -15.06
C HIS A 232 11.19 -0.53 -13.99
N TRP A 233 10.66 -1.35 -13.07
CA TRP A 233 9.67 -1.06 -12.01
C TRP A 233 8.35 -0.42 -12.44
N ASP A 234 8.38 0.78 -13.01
CA ASP A 234 7.21 1.54 -13.46
C ASP A 234 7.44 2.43 -14.70
N THR A 235 8.68 2.44 -15.20
CA THR A 235 9.13 3.39 -16.21
C THR A 235 9.69 2.65 -17.42
N TRP A 236 9.29 3.09 -18.63
CA TRP A 236 9.85 2.59 -19.89
C TRP A 236 11.24 3.20 -20.12
N ALA A 237 12.19 2.40 -20.56
CA ALA A 237 13.57 2.84 -20.75
C ALA A 237 13.66 3.91 -21.86
N GLY A 238 13.99 5.14 -21.47
CA GLY A 238 14.14 6.25 -22.41
C GLY A 238 15.43 6.19 -23.25
N PRO A 239 15.65 7.18 -24.13
CA PRO A 239 16.91 7.36 -24.86
C PRO A 239 18.02 7.98 -23.99
N LYS A 240 17.69 8.48 -22.79
CA LYS A 240 18.64 9.04 -21.83
C LYS A 240 19.11 8.02 -20.80
N ARG A 241 20.28 8.25 -20.21
CA ARG A 241 20.85 7.49 -19.08
C ARG A 241 21.48 8.44 -18.06
N SER A 242 21.43 8.06 -16.79
CA SER A 242 22.05 8.83 -15.70
C SER A 242 23.57 8.68 -15.68
N THR A 243 24.32 9.78 -15.59
CA THR A 243 25.79 9.78 -15.46
C THR A 243 26.29 10.82 -14.46
N LEU A 244 27.48 10.59 -13.90
CA LEU A 244 28.14 11.54 -13.01
C LEU A 244 28.90 12.63 -13.77
N PHE A 245 28.66 13.87 -13.37
CA PHE A 245 29.40 15.06 -13.79
C PHE A 245 30.18 15.65 -12.61
N SER A 246 31.27 16.35 -12.92
CA SER A 246 31.87 17.31 -12.01
C SER A 246 31.91 18.72 -12.61
N VAL A 247 31.76 19.71 -11.74
CA VAL A 247 31.81 21.14 -12.05
C VAL A 247 32.44 21.88 -10.88
N LYS A 248 33.06 23.03 -11.13
CA LYS A 248 33.63 23.84 -10.06
C LYS A 248 32.62 24.82 -9.47
N LEU A 249 32.75 25.03 -8.17
CA LEU A 249 32.22 26.20 -7.47
C LEU A 249 33.39 27.11 -7.09
N THR A 250 33.22 28.41 -7.29
CA THR A 250 34.18 29.44 -6.88
C THR A 250 33.53 30.42 -5.92
N VAL A 251 34.34 31.11 -5.12
CA VAL A 251 33.88 32.18 -4.22
C VAL A 251 34.66 33.44 -4.56
N ASP A 252 33.96 34.55 -4.77
CA ASP A 252 34.55 35.84 -5.15
C ASP A 252 35.02 36.65 -3.91
N PRO A 253 35.71 37.80 -4.12
CA PRO A 253 36.16 38.66 -3.01
C PRO A 253 35.03 39.29 -2.17
N ASP A 254 33.79 39.30 -2.67
CA ASP A 254 32.58 39.78 -1.98
C ASP A 254 31.81 38.60 -1.33
N HIS A 255 32.49 37.45 -1.19
CA HIS A 255 32.00 36.20 -0.60
C HIS A 255 30.75 35.59 -1.27
N GLN A 256 30.50 35.91 -2.54
CA GLN A 256 29.44 35.25 -3.32
C GLN A 256 29.96 33.99 -4.00
N TRP A 257 29.13 32.96 -4.01
CA TRP A 257 29.39 31.68 -4.66
C TRP A 257 28.98 31.74 -6.13
N HIS A 258 29.78 31.14 -7.02
CA HIS A 258 29.53 31.07 -8.46
C HIS A 258 29.77 29.67 -9.01
N LEU A 259 28.84 29.18 -9.84
CA LEU A 259 28.95 27.94 -10.61
C LEU A 259 29.74 28.18 -11.90
N GLU A 260 30.81 27.41 -12.17
CA GLU A 260 31.48 27.44 -13.48
C GLU A 260 30.61 26.78 -14.57
N ASP A 261 30.76 27.21 -15.83
CA ASP A 261 30.01 26.71 -16.99
C ASP A 261 30.57 25.40 -17.60
N LYS A 262 31.76 24.99 -17.15
CA LYS A 262 32.47 23.81 -17.68
C LYS A 262 32.18 22.53 -16.90
N TYR A 263 31.13 21.83 -17.32
CA TYR A 263 30.80 20.48 -16.85
C TYR A 263 31.74 19.41 -17.44
N THR A 264 32.14 18.43 -16.63
CA THR A 264 33.00 17.31 -17.04
C THR A 264 32.29 15.98 -16.75
N ASN A 265 31.90 15.25 -17.79
CA ASN A 265 31.30 13.90 -17.65
C ASN A 265 32.38 12.89 -17.24
N LEU A 266 32.28 12.33 -16.04
CA LEU A 266 33.27 11.43 -15.44
C LEU A 266 33.23 10.01 -16.04
N LEU A 267 32.13 9.65 -16.69
CA LEU A 267 31.86 8.30 -17.21
C LEU A 267 31.81 8.25 -18.76
N HIS A 268 32.14 9.36 -19.43
CA HIS A 268 32.01 9.49 -20.88
C HIS A 268 32.75 8.36 -21.64
N GLY A 269 31.98 7.55 -22.36
CA GLY A 269 32.48 6.43 -23.16
C GLY A 269 32.81 5.16 -22.36
N THR A 270 32.34 4.99 -21.12
CA THR A 270 32.38 3.69 -20.42
C THR A 270 31.10 2.86 -20.62
N GLY A 271 29.95 3.52 -20.83
CA GLY A 271 28.63 2.89 -20.81
C GLY A 271 28.09 2.64 -19.39
N HIS A 272 28.76 3.13 -18.35
CA HIS A 272 28.28 3.03 -16.97
C HIS A 272 27.16 4.05 -16.71
N ASN A 273 26.06 3.59 -16.12
CA ASN A 273 24.98 4.46 -15.66
C ASN A 273 25.07 4.55 -14.13
N VAL A 274 25.08 5.77 -13.60
CA VAL A 274 25.27 6.04 -12.16
C VAL A 274 24.47 7.30 -11.76
N PRO A 275 23.63 7.24 -10.71
CA PRO A 275 23.31 6.07 -9.90
C PRO A 275 22.63 4.92 -10.66
N VAL A 276 22.55 3.75 -10.04
CA VAL A 276 22.03 2.53 -10.66
C VAL A 276 20.50 2.54 -10.62
N GLU A 277 19.91 2.60 -11.81
CA GLU A 277 18.45 2.64 -12.00
C GLU A 277 17.79 1.37 -11.39
N PRO A 278 16.61 1.51 -10.73
CA PRO A 278 15.74 2.69 -10.69
C PRO A 278 15.75 3.44 -9.34
N PHE A 279 16.52 2.96 -8.35
CA PHE A 279 16.46 3.45 -6.96
C PHE A 279 17.76 4.04 -6.42
N GLY A 280 18.88 3.86 -7.13
CA GLY A 280 20.18 4.39 -6.71
C GLY A 280 20.18 5.91 -6.55
N GLY A 281 20.95 6.40 -5.58
CA GLY A 281 21.12 7.82 -5.35
C GLY A 281 22.53 8.16 -4.86
N LEU A 282 22.59 9.00 -3.82
CA LEU A 282 23.82 9.38 -3.11
C LEU A 282 24.55 8.18 -2.47
N ASP A 283 23.94 7.00 -2.39
CA ASP A 283 24.50 5.76 -1.84
C ASP A 283 25.28 4.92 -2.86
N ASP A 284 25.15 5.18 -4.17
CA ASP A 284 25.93 4.50 -5.21
C ASP A 284 27.30 5.11 -5.47
N PHE A 285 27.61 6.29 -4.93
CA PHE A 285 28.89 6.96 -5.11
C PHE A 285 29.29 7.87 -3.93
N ASP A 286 30.59 8.04 -3.74
CA ASP A 286 31.17 8.91 -2.72
C ASP A 286 32.42 9.63 -3.23
N ILE A 287 32.82 10.73 -2.58
CA ILE A 287 33.86 11.65 -3.09
C ILE A 287 34.89 12.00 -2.03
N SER A 288 36.14 12.18 -2.47
CA SER A 288 37.24 12.70 -1.65
C SER A 288 37.87 13.95 -2.27
N GLU A 289 38.94 14.47 -1.66
CA GLU A 289 39.73 15.62 -2.16
C GLU A 289 40.30 15.41 -3.57
N THR A 290 40.30 14.18 -4.09
CA THR A 290 40.99 13.81 -5.34
C THR A 290 40.22 12.83 -6.24
N HIS A 291 39.26 12.07 -5.71
CA HIS A 291 38.61 10.98 -6.42
C HIS A 291 37.10 10.94 -6.20
N VAL A 292 36.40 10.30 -7.15
CA VAL A 292 35.05 9.76 -6.99
C VAL A 292 35.15 8.24 -7.03
N VAL A 293 34.51 7.56 -6.09
CA VAL A 293 34.24 6.12 -6.15
C VAL A 293 32.75 5.91 -6.47
N TYR A 294 32.42 4.90 -7.28
CA TYR A 294 31.03 4.57 -7.60
C TYR A 294 30.84 3.07 -7.88
N THR A 295 29.59 2.59 -7.82
CA THR A 295 29.16 1.27 -8.33
C THR A 295 28.37 1.43 -9.63
N ALA A 296 28.42 0.42 -10.51
CA ALA A 296 27.66 0.38 -11.76
C ALA A 296 27.45 -1.07 -12.22
N LYS A 297 26.33 -1.38 -12.89
CA LYS A 297 26.17 -2.65 -13.64
C LYS A 297 27.20 -2.75 -14.77
N ASP A 298 27.71 -3.96 -15.07
CA ASP A 298 28.59 -4.16 -16.25
C ASP A 298 27.79 -3.93 -17.54
N PRO A 299 28.12 -2.92 -18.37
CA PRO A 299 27.39 -2.61 -19.61
C PRO A 299 27.53 -3.68 -20.71
N LYS A 300 28.33 -4.74 -20.47
CA LYS A 300 28.46 -5.90 -21.37
C LYS A 300 27.50 -7.04 -21.02
N LEU A 301 26.76 -6.93 -19.91
CA LEU A 301 25.84 -7.97 -19.43
C LEU A 301 24.38 -7.51 -19.60
N PRO A 302 23.51 -8.33 -20.24
CA PRO A 302 22.09 -8.03 -20.38
C PRO A 302 21.40 -7.76 -19.03
N ALA A 303 21.05 -6.50 -18.78
CA ALA A 303 20.86 -5.99 -17.42
C ALA A 303 19.69 -6.61 -16.63
N ALA A 304 18.70 -7.22 -17.32
CA ALA A 304 17.58 -7.94 -16.72
C ALA A 304 17.93 -9.35 -16.24
N TRP A 305 19.00 -9.97 -16.75
CA TRP A 305 19.43 -11.33 -16.36
C TRP A 305 20.57 -11.36 -15.34
N HIS A 306 21.18 -10.21 -15.03
CA HIS A 306 22.37 -10.10 -14.18
C HIS A 306 22.17 -9.06 -13.07
N THR A 307 22.56 -9.42 -11.85
CA THR A 307 22.65 -8.47 -10.71
C THR A 307 24.04 -7.86 -10.60
N LYS A 308 25.04 -8.45 -11.28
CA LYS A 308 26.44 -8.05 -11.25
C LYS A 308 26.67 -6.54 -11.39
N GLN A 309 27.41 -6.00 -10.43
CA GLN A 309 27.95 -4.64 -10.47
C GLN A 309 29.45 -4.66 -10.15
N ASP A 310 30.13 -3.58 -10.51
CA ASP A 310 31.56 -3.40 -10.31
C ASP A 310 31.86 -2.00 -9.75
N VAL A 311 32.58 -1.97 -8.61
CA VAL A 311 33.05 -0.73 -8.00
C VAL A 311 34.25 -0.17 -8.77
N HIS A 312 34.19 1.12 -9.06
CA HIS A 312 35.15 1.88 -9.87
C HIS A 312 35.63 3.13 -9.14
N ILE A 313 36.82 3.61 -9.48
CA ILE A 313 37.37 4.90 -9.02
C ILE A 313 37.86 5.75 -10.19
N VAL A 314 37.62 7.05 -10.14
CA VAL A 314 38.01 8.06 -11.14
C VAL A 314 38.52 9.33 -10.46
N ALA A 315 39.35 10.13 -11.13
CA ALA A 315 39.75 11.45 -10.60
C ALA A 315 38.56 12.42 -10.60
N ILE A 316 38.44 13.23 -9.55
CA ILE A 316 37.29 14.13 -9.34
C ILE A 316 37.16 15.25 -10.39
N ASP A 317 38.25 15.57 -11.07
CA ASP A 317 38.33 16.54 -12.18
C ASP A 317 38.20 15.90 -13.58
N GLY A 318 37.97 14.60 -13.66
CA GLY A 318 37.93 13.85 -14.92
C GLY A 318 39.28 13.70 -15.63
N SER A 319 40.41 14.00 -14.97
CA SER A 319 41.75 13.90 -15.57
C SER A 319 42.22 12.46 -15.85
N SER A 320 41.54 11.46 -15.29
CA SER A 320 41.81 10.04 -15.50
C SER A 320 40.56 9.30 -15.99
N LYS A 321 40.74 8.15 -16.66
CA LYS A 321 39.64 7.24 -16.94
C LYS A 321 39.28 6.42 -15.68
N PRO A 322 38.01 6.04 -15.48
CA PRO A 322 37.63 5.14 -14.40
C PRO A 322 38.40 3.82 -14.41
N ARG A 323 38.68 3.31 -13.21
CA ARG A 323 39.42 2.07 -12.95
C ARG A 323 38.64 1.15 -12.01
N GLU A 324 38.43 -0.10 -12.41
CA GLU A 324 37.81 -1.14 -11.59
C GLU A 324 38.63 -1.41 -10.30
N LEU A 325 37.93 -1.62 -9.18
CA LEU A 325 38.46 -2.05 -7.88
C LEU A 325 38.02 -3.46 -7.47
N THR A 326 36.98 -3.95 -8.14
CA THR A 326 36.33 -5.26 -7.95
C THR A 326 37.18 -6.39 -8.58
N SER A 327 36.59 -7.55 -8.82
CA SER A 327 37.31 -8.75 -9.27
C SER A 327 36.74 -9.40 -10.52
N GLY A 328 35.75 -8.77 -11.16
CA GLY A 328 34.93 -9.35 -12.23
C GLY A 328 34.11 -10.60 -11.87
N LYS A 329 34.14 -11.09 -10.63
CA LYS A 329 33.57 -12.40 -10.22
C LYS A 329 32.42 -12.35 -9.23
N GLN A 330 32.25 -11.21 -8.55
CA GLN A 330 31.23 -10.97 -7.55
C GLN A 330 29.86 -10.68 -8.18
N GLY A 331 28.80 -10.76 -7.37
CA GLY A 331 27.44 -10.34 -7.72
C GLY A 331 27.28 -8.81 -7.72
N ALA A 332 26.20 -8.31 -7.11
CA ALA A 332 25.99 -6.87 -6.95
C ALA A 332 26.98 -6.25 -5.94
N THR A 333 27.17 -4.93 -6.05
CA THR A 333 27.96 -4.13 -5.12
C THR A 333 27.23 -2.83 -4.76
N HIS A 334 27.28 -2.42 -3.49
CA HIS A 334 26.50 -1.29 -2.96
C HIS A 334 27.32 -0.45 -1.96
N SER A 335 26.86 0.77 -1.66
CA SER A 335 27.48 1.68 -0.67
C SER A 335 29.00 1.84 -0.76
N PRO A 336 29.59 2.16 -1.94
CA PRO A 336 31.01 2.47 -2.02
C PRO A 336 31.32 3.80 -1.31
N VAL A 337 32.24 3.77 -0.35
CA VAL A 337 32.65 4.93 0.48
C VAL A 337 34.17 5.10 0.48
N LEU A 338 34.64 6.35 0.63
CA LEU A 338 36.07 6.72 0.66
C LEU A 338 36.55 7.08 2.07
N SER A 339 37.80 6.72 2.41
CA SER A 339 38.45 7.28 3.61
C SER A 339 38.71 8.77 3.41
N LYS A 340 38.61 9.58 4.49
CA LYS A 340 38.94 11.01 4.42
C LYS A 340 40.40 11.25 4.01
N GLN A 341 41.25 10.25 4.25
CA GLN A 341 42.66 10.17 3.88
C GLN A 341 42.89 9.84 2.38
N SER A 342 41.82 9.60 1.60
CA SER A 342 41.85 9.24 0.17
C SER A 342 42.72 8.02 -0.16
N ASP A 343 42.81 7.05 0.77
CA ASP A 343 43.73 5.92 0.68
C ASP A 343 43.11 4.53 0.88
N LYS A 344 41.85 4.49 1.32
CA LYS A 344 41.04 3.27 1.37
C LYS A 344 39.67 3.54 0.79
N VAL A 345 39.11 2.51 0.16
CA VAL A 345 37.72 2.41 -0.24
C VAL A 345 37.10 1.25 0.54
N ALA A 346 35.83 1.35 0.91
CA ALA A 346 35.04 0.21 1.33
C ALA A 346 33.74 0.13 0.53
N TRP A 347 33.20 -1.08 0.35
CA TRP A 347 31.88 -1.31 -0.26
C TRP A 347 31.24 -2.58 0.30
N LEU A 348 29.98 -2.79 -0.07
CA LEU A 348 29.23 -4.02 0.18
C LEU A 348 29.25 -4.90 -1.05
N GLU A 349 29.63 -6.18 -0.90
CA GLU A 349 29.83 -7.13 -2.01
C GLU A 349 29.08 -8.44 -1.77
N LEU A 350 28.28 -8.86 -2.76
CA LEU A 350 27.59 -10.16 -2.81
C LEU A 350 28.48 -11.19 -3.54
N ASP A 351 28.44 -12.47 -3.15
CA ASP A 351 29.20 -13.54 -3.83
C ASP A 351 28.57 -13.93 -5.18
N GLU A 352 27.24 -13.99 -5.28
CA GLU A 352 26.56 -14.57 -6.45
C GLU A 352 25.86 -13.57 -7.38
N ASP A 353 26.24 -13.55 -8.66
CA ASP A 353 25.49 -12.88 -9.73
C ASP A 353 24.16 -13.60 -10.00
N GLY A 354 23.10 -12.82 -10.24
CA GLY A 354 21.72 -13.28 -10.37
C GLY A 354 20.99 -13.47 -9.04
N TYR A 355 21.66 -13.33 -7.88
CA TYR A 355 21.02 -13.42 -6.56
C TYR A 355 21.07 -12.09 -5.81
N GLU A 356 20.00 -11.30 -5.88
CA GLU A 356 19.89 -10.00 -5.20
C GLU A 356 19.83 -10.09 -3.67
N ALA A 357 19.41 -11.23 -3.13
CA ALA A 357 19.23 -11.46 -1.69
C ALA A 357 20.34 -12.34 -1.08
N ASP A 358 21.49 -12.41 -1.74
CA ASP A 358 22.72 -12.93 -1.14
C ASP A 358 23.17 -12.00 0.01
N ARG A 359 23.90 -12.56 0.97
CA ARG A 359 24.42 -11.82 2.12
C ARG A 359 25.58 -10.93 1.66
N ALA A 360 25.33 -9.62 1.58
CA ALA A 360 26.37 -8.64 1.34
C ALA A 360 27.48 -8.69 2.40
N LYS A 361 28.70 -8.27 2.02
CA LYS A 361 29.86 -8.29 2.92
C LYS A 361 30.70 -7.03 2.76
N ILE A 362 31.27 -6.55 3.86
CA ILE A 362 32.16 -5.39 3.84
C ILE A 362 33.50 -5.79 3.21
N VAL A 363 33.82 -5.23 2.06
CA VAL A 363 35.12 -5.34 1.39
C VAL A 363 35.85 -4.02 1.51
N VAL A 364 37.16 -4.07 1.79
CA VAL A 364 38.05 -2.90 1.87
C VAL A 364 39.15 -3.04 0.82
N TYR A 365 39.46 -1.94 0.12
CA TYR A 365 40.56 -1.83 -0.84
C TYR A 365 41.53 -0.75 -0.38
N ASP A 366 42.79 -1.10 -0.19
CA ASP A 366 43.86 -0.15 0.10
C ASP A 366 44.46 0.36 -1.22
N LEU A 367 44.30 1.66 -1.49
CA LEU A 367 44.73 2.30 -2.74
C LEU A 367 46.26 2.47 -2.83
N LYS A 368 46.98 2.44 -1.70
CA LYS A 368 48.45 2.57 -1.64
C LYS A 368 49.14 1.22 -1.84
N LYS A 369 48.57 0.15 -1.27
CA LYS A 369 49.06 -1.24 -1.38
C LYS A 369 48.50 -1.98 -2.60
N ASN A 370 47.40 -1.51 -3.19
CA ASN A 370 46.65 -2.18 -4.26
C ASN A 370 46.18 -3.60 -3.84
N VAL A 371 45.55 -3.68 -2.66
CA VAL A 371 45.10 -4.93 -2.01
C VAL A 371 43.63 -4.83 -1.60
N ARG A 372 42.80 -5.81 -1.99
CA ARG A 372 41.38 -5.95 -1.58
C ARG A 372 41.18 -7.08 -0.56
N TYR A 373 40.40 -6.84 0.48
CA TYR A 373 40.16 -7.82 1.54
C TYR A 373 38.77 -7.69 2.19
N THR A 374 38.12 -8.83 2.43
CA THR A 374 36.77 -8.89 3.02
C THR A 374 36.82 -8.96 4.55
N LEU A 375 36.11 -8.09 5.26
CA LEU A 375 36.08 -8.08 6.73
C LEU A 375 35.06 -9.09 7.29
N THR A 376 33.86 -9.15 6.71
CA THR A 376 32.70 -9.84 7.31
C THR A 376 32.37 -11.20 6.70
N GLN A 377 33.30 -11.84 5.96
CA GLN A 377 33.06 -13.12 5.26
C GLN A 377 32.47 -14.22 6.15
N LYS A 378 32.82 -14.23 7.45
CA LYS A 378 32.37 -15.21 8.46
C LYS A 378 31.18 -14.76 9.32
N TRP A 379 30.68 -13.53 9.17
CA TRP A 379 29.55 -12.99 9.94
C TRP A 379 28.24 -13.23 9.17
N ASP A 380 27.20 -13.72 9.83
CA ASP A 380 26.01 -14.29 9.17
C ASP A 380 24.90 -13.27 8.83
N ARG A 381 25.11 -11.98 9.12
CA ARG A 381 24.19 -10.88 8.78
C ARG A 381 24.63 -10.13 7.53
N SER A 382 23.66 -9.53 6.85
CA SER A 382 23.92 -8.59 5.76
C SER A 382 23.97 -7.15 6.31
N PRO A 383 25.11 -6.44 6.17
CA PRO A 383 25.17 -5.00 6.30
C PRO A 383 24.48 -4.30 5.12
N ASP A 384 24.22 -3.01 5.28
CA ASP A 384 23.24 -2.23 4.50
C ASP A 384 23.79 -0.85 4.05
N ALA A 385 24.36 -0.05 4.95
CA ALA A 385 25.06 1.21 4.62
C ALA A 385 26.36 1.37 5.41
N LEU A 386 27.36 2.06 4.86
CA LEU A 386 28.73 2.18 5.40
C LEU A 386 29.14 3.62 5.76
N SER A 387 30.02 3.78 6.75
CA SER A 387 30.71 5.04 7.07
C SER A 387 32.07 4.80 7.75
N PHE A 388 33.17 5.29 7.16
CA PHE A 388 34.48 5.29 7.81
C PHE A 388 34.52 6.27 9.00
N SER A 389 35.23 5.92 10.07
CA SER A 389 35.67 6.91 11.08
C SER A 389 36.47 8.04 10.42
N PRO A 390 36.50 9.26 11.01
CA PRO A 390 37.33 10.36 10.48
C PRO A 390 38.82 10.01 10.38
N THR A 391 39.27 9.02 11.15
CA THR A 391 40.63 8.46 11.22
C THR A 391 40.90 7.31 10.23
N GLY A 392 39.87 6.69 9.66
CA GLY A 392 40.01 5.58 8.69
C GLY A 392 40.37 4.22 9.31
N ASP A 393 40.21 4.08 10.63
CA ASP A 393 40.61 2.94 11.47
C ASP A 393 39.43 2.09 11.98
N VAL A 394 38.20 2.59 11.87
CA VAL A 394 36.95 1.88 12.21
C VAL A 394 35.96 2.09 11.08
N ILE A 395 35.17 1.08 10.75
CA ILE A 395 33.99 1.24 9.91
C ILE A 395 32.71 1.07 10.74
N PHE A 396 31.84 2.07 10.67
CA PHE A 396 30.49 2.06 11.21
C PHE A 396 29.52 1.68 10.10
N PHE A 397 28.46 0.95 10.41
CA PHE A 397 27.51 0.49 9.40
C PHE A 397 26.15 0.12 9.99
N THR A 398 25.12 0.07 9.14
CA THR A 398 23.82 -0.52 9.46
C THR A 398 23.77 -1.99 9.04
N ALA A 399 23.05 -2.83 9.80
CA ALA A 399 22.72 -4.19 9.39
C ALA A 399 21.43 -4.68 10.06
N GLY A 400 20.70 -5.57 9.39
CA GLY A 400 19.51 -6.22 9.95
C GLY A 400 19.88 -7.36 10.90
N ASP A 401 19.38 -7.32 12.13
CA ASP A 401 19.47 -8.41 13.11
C ASP A 401 18.16 -8.55 13.93
N HIS A 402 17.49 -9.69 13.80
CA HIS A 402 16.25 -10.06 14.51
C HIS A 402 15.12 -9.02 14.35
N ALA A 403 14.76 -8.72 13.10
CA ALA A 403 13.76 -7.73 12.68
C ALA A 403 14.07 -6.28 13.11
N ARG A 404 15.30 -5.94 13.50
CA ARG A 404 15.75 -4.56 13.79
C ARG A 404 16.93 -4.25 12.88
N THR A 405 16.98 -3.05 12.30
CA THR A 405 18.23 -2.55 11.68
C THR A 405 19.02 -1.78 12.72
N LYS A 406 20.24 -2.22 13.00
CA LYS A 406 21.08 -1.74 14.10
C LYS A 406 22.33 -1.07 13.56
N VAL A 407 22.83 -0.06 14.28
CA VAL A 407 24.16 0.53 14.07
C VAL A 407 25.23 -0.37 14.73
N PHE A 408 26.18 -0.82 13.91
CA PHE A 408 27.36 -1.59 14.29
C PHE A 408 28.65 -0.80 14.06
N ALA A 409 29.73 -1.26 14.70
CA ALA A 409 31.10 -0.88 14.37
C ALA A 409 32.02 -2.11 14.25
N LEU A 410 33.08 -1.96 13.45
CA LEU A 410 34.15 -2.93 13.30
C LEU A 410 35.50 -2.23 13.07
N PRO A 411 36.49 -2.38 13.98
CA PRO A 411 37.86 -1.93 13.77
C PRO A 411 38.49 -2.53 12.50
N ILE A 412 39.19 -1.72 11.72
CA ILE A 412 39.81 -2.11 10.46
C ILE A 412 41.22 -2.67 10.74
N PRO A 413 41.55 -3.89 10.27
CA PRO A 413 42.86 -4.50 10.47
C PRO A 413 43.96 -3.85 9.62
N GLU A 414 45.21 -4.11 9.99
CA GLU A 414 46.34 -3.91 9.07
C GLU A 414 46.07 -4.63 7.73
N THR A 415 46.13 -3.88 6.64
CA THR A 415 45.87 -4.42 5.30
C THR A 415 46.86 -5.56 4.97
N PRO A 416 46.35 -6.76 4.59
CA PRO A 416 47.15 -7.94 4.27
C PRO A 416 48.25 -7.74 3.21
N SER A 417 49.15 -8.72 3.11
CA SER A 417 50.23 -8.75 2.11
C SER A 417 49.76 -9.08 0.68
N ALA A 418 48.56 -9.62 0.52
CA ALA A 418 47.94 -9.95 -0.76
C ALA A 418 46.40 -9.94 -0.64
N SER A 419 45.71 -9.77 -1.77
CA SER A 419 44.24 -9.73 -1.81
C SER A 419 43.61 -11.08 -1.45
N THR A 420 42.55 -11.07 -0.64
CA THR A 420 41.89 -12.30 -0.14
C THR A 420 40.42 -12.07 0.24
N THR A 421 39.54 -13.02 -0.07
CA THR A 421 38.11 -12.98 0.33
C THR A 421 37.84 -13.65 1.68
N ASP A 422 38.78 -14.41 2.23
CA ASP A 422 38.69 -14.95 3.60
C ASP A 422 40.00 -14.75 4.40
N PRO A 423 40.31 -13.51 4.81
CA PRO A 423 41.43 -13.23 5.69
C PRO A 423 41.23 -13.85 7.08
N SER A 424 42.28 -14.49 7.60
CA SER A 424 42.31 -15.04 8.96
C SER A 424 42.63 -13.95 10.00
N PHE A 425 41.73 -12.98 10.15
CA PHE A 425 41.83 -11.95 11.17
C PHE A 425 41.44 -12.46 12.57
N SER A 426 41.95 -11.76 13.59
CA SER A 426 41.53 -11.85 14.98
C SER A 426 40.12 -11.30 15.20
N ALA A 427 39.51 -11.64 16.34
CA ALA A 427 38.09 -11.38 16.61
C ALA A 427 37.68 -9.89 16.62
N GLU A 428 38.60 -8.92 16.78
CA GLU A 428 38.21 -7.49 16.70
C GLU A 428 37.87 -7.06 15.27
N HIS A 429 38.38 -7.76 14.26
CA HIS A 429 38.36 -7.35 12.86
C HIS A 429 37.38 -8.15 12.00
N ASN A 430 36.61 -9.07 12.61
CA ASN A 430 35.58 -9.87 11.93
C ASN A 430 34.30 -10.13 12.75
N THR A 431 34.20 -9.63 13.99
CA THR A 431 33.02 -9.77 14.86
C THR A 431 32.46 -8.40 15.21
N PRO A 432 31.42 -7.91 14.50
CA PRO A 432 30.88 -6.58 14.72
C PRO A 432 30.20 -6.37 16.07
N VAL A 433 30.24 -5.14 16.57
CA VAL A 433 29.66 -4.74 17.87
C VAL A 433 28.51 -3.76 17.65
N SER A 434 27.32 -4.06 18.19
CA SER A 434 26.13 -3.21 18.05
C SER A 434 26.02 -2.17 19.18
N PHE A 435 25.61 -0.96 18.83
CA PHE A 435 25.31 0.12 19.80
C PHE A 435 23.81 0.44 19.91
N THR A 436 22.95 -0.34 19.24
CA THR A 436 21.49 -0.14 19.23
C THR A 436 20.75 -1.46 19.36
N SER A 437 19.56 -1.43 19.95
CA SER A 437 18.79 -2.63 20.32
C SER A 437 17.32 -2.62 19.88
N SER A 438 16.78 -1.48 19.44
CA SER A 438 15.39 -1.32 18.99
C SER A 438 15.28 -0.32 17.84
N GLY A 439 14.21 -0.46 17.06
CA GLY A 439 13.94 0.31 15.86
C GLY A 439 14.70 -0.15 14.61
N THR A 440 14.57 0.66 13.57
CA THR A 440 15.23 0.52 12.26
C THR A 440 16.10 1.74 12.03
N ALA A 441 17.42 1.57 12.17
CA ALA A 441 18.42 2.60 11.94
C ALA A 441 18.77 2.75 10.46
N SER A 442 19.10 3.97 10.03
CA SER A 442 19.53 4.31 8.66
C SER A 442 20.43 5.57 8.66
N GLY A 443 21.08 5.86 7.53
CA GLY A 443 21.83 7.12 7.34
C GLY A 443 23.00 7.32 8.33
N VAL A 444 23.73 6.25 8.64
CA VAL A 444 24.85 6.26 9.60
C VAL A 444 26.02 7.12 9.11
N GLN A 445 26.49 8.05 9.94
CA GLN A 445 27.59 8.98 9.62
C GLN A 445 28.53 9.15 10.81
N ALA A 446 29.81 8.82 10.65
CA ALA A 446 30.81 9.04 11.69
C ALA A 446 31.26 10.51 11.75
N LEU A 447 31.18 11.10 12.95
CA LEU A 447 31.52 12.49 13.24
C LEU A 447 32.83 12.59 14.02
N ALA A 448 33.35 13.81 14.17
CA ALA A 448 34.47 14.08 15.06
C ALA A 448 34.11 13.93 16.55
N ASN A 449 35.12 13.61 17.36
CA ASN A 449 35.09 13.46 18.81
C ASN A 449 34.17 12.32 19.30
N GLY A 450 34.40 11.09 18.81
CA GLY A 450 33.77 9.89 19.34
C GLY A 450 32.25 9.84 19.19
N ARG A 451 31.73 10.37 18.07
CA ARG A 451 30.29 10.49 17.80
C ARG A 451 29.90 9.87 16.46
N VAL A 452 28.69 9.33 16.40
CA VAL A 452 28.07 8.83 15.16
C VAL A 452 26.63 9.31 15.09
N LEU A 453 26.28 10.03 14.03
CA LEU A 453 24.90 10.39 13.72
C LEU A 453 24.21 9.19 13.06
N PHE A 454 22.94 8.97 13.34
CA PHE A 454 22.08 8.06 12.59
C PHE A 454 20.62 8.51 12.66
N THR A 455 19.80 8.03 11.75
CA THR A 455 18.34 8.22 11.79
C THR A 455 17.69 6.92 12.24
N ARG A 456 16.55 6.97 12.94
CA ARG A 456 15.83 5.77 13.38
C ARG A 456 14.31 5.94 13.34
N SER A 457 13.62 4.92 12.84
CA SER A 457 12.17 4.74 12.99
C SER A 457 11.84 3.48 13.83
N SER A 458 10.56 3.26 14.13
CA SER A 458 10.04 2.09 14.85
C SER A 458 8.61 1.77 14.39
N ILE A 459 8.00 0.68 14.88
CA ILE A 459 6.57 0.40 14.65
C ILE A 459 5.65 1.53 15.19
N THR A 460 6.12 2.35 16.14
CA THR A 460 5.35 3.43 16.80
C THR A 460 5.78 4.85 16.46
N SER A 461 6.88 5.05 15.72
CA SER A 461 7.36 6.38 15.31
C SER A 461 8.00 6.37 13.93
N PRO A 462 7.74 7.38 13.08
CA PRO A 462 8.60 7.72 11.94
C PRO A 462 10.07 7.96 12.32
N ASN A 463 10.87 8.30 11.32
CA ASN A 463 12.24 8.76 11.49
C ASN A 463 12.32 9.95 12.45
N ASP A 464 13.20 9.83 13.45
CA ASP A 464 13.83 10.96 14.13
C ASP A 464 15.35 10.74 14.10
N VAL A 465 16.14 11.81 14.30
CA VAL A 465 17.60 11.77 14.28
C VAL A 465 18.14 11.49 15.68
N PHE A 466 19.16 10.65 15.75
CA PHE A 466 19.84 10.21 16.96
C PHE A 466 21.36 10.39 16.82
N ILE A 467 22.04 10.47 17.97
CA ILE A 467 23.49 10.49 18.04
C ILE A 467 24.01 9.49 19.07
N LEU A 468 25.00 8.70 18.68
CA LEU A 468 25.86 7.94 19.58
C LEU A 468 27.01 8.85 20.02
N SER A 469 27.36 8.84 21.30
CA SER A 469 28.51 9.57 21.87
C SER A 469 29.28 8.70 22.86
N GLY A 470 30.60 8.92 22.98
CA GLY A 470 31.47 8.18 23.89
C GLY A 470 32.32 7.09 23.22
N LEU A 471 32.50 7.16 21.90
CA LEU A 471 33.25 6.18 21.11
C LEU A 471 34.78 6.47 21.07
N ASP A 472 35.22 7.66 21.49
CA ASP A 472 36.64 8.05 21.48
C ASP A 472 37.46 7.20 22.46
N GLY A 473 38.44 6.46 21.95
CA GLY A 473 39.29 5.58 22.76
C GLY A 473 38.55 4.38 23.37
N LEU A 474 37.32 4.09 22.93
CA LEU A 474 36.55 2.94 23.38
C LEU A 474 37.21 1.64 22.90
N ASP A 475 37.51 0.72 23.82
CA ASP A 475 37.77 -0.66 23.44
C ASP A 475 36.45 -1.32 23.03
N PHE A 476 36.23 -1.41 21.72
CA PHE A 476 35.06 -2.06 21.12
C PHE A 476 34.87 -3.51 21.61
N ARG A 477 35.93 -4.21 22.06
CA ARG A 477 35.83 -5.56 22.63
C ARG A 477 35.38 -5.60 24.10
N ALA A 478 35.33 -4.48 24.81
CA ALA A 478 34.98 -4.52 26.23
C ALA A 478 33.57 -5.13 26.40
N PRO A 479 33.35 -6.09 27.33
CA PRO A 479 32.03 -6.73 27.51
C PRO A 479 30.88 -5.78 27.91
N ASP A 480 31.24 -4.53 28.26
CA ASP A 480 30.37 -3.43 28.64
C ASP A 480 30.52 -2.21 27.70
N ALA A 481 31.11 -2.39 26.49
CA ALA A 481 31.38 -1.28 25.55
C ALA A 481 30.11 -0.52 25.15
N ASP A 482 28.98 -1.23 25.02
CA ASP A 482 27.65 -0.67 24.78
C ASP A 482 27.21 0.28 25.90
N LYS A 483 27.51 -0.04 27.16
CA LYS A 483 27.13 0.75 28.35
C LYS A 483 27.94 2.03 28.51
N HIS A 484 29.07 2.14 27.80
CA HIS A 484 29.85 3.37 27.71
C HIS A 484 29.36 4.31 26.58
N VAL A 485 28.56 3.81 25.64
CA VAL A 485 27.99 4.61 24.55
C VAL A 485 26.64 5.21 24.98
N LYS A 486 26.54 6.53 24.90
CA LYS A 486 25.30 7.27 25.14
C LYS A 486 24.53 7.43 23.83
N VAL A 487 23.27 6.98 23.81
CA VAL A 487 22.34 7.18 22.68
C VAL A 487 21.38 8.31 23.00
N GLU A 488 21.37 9.36 22.20
CA GLU A 488 20.52 10.54 22.41
C GLU A 488 19.62 10.81 21.20
N GLN A 489 18.38 11.25 21.46
CA GLN A 489 17.43 11.69 20.44
C GLN A 489 17.57 13.20 20.24
N LEU A 490 17.89 13.64 19.01
CA LEU A 490 18.08 15.05 18.66
C LEU A 490 16.78 15.71 18.18
N THR A 491 15.90 14.96 17.50
CA THR A 491 14.66 15.49 16.93
C THR A 491 13.44 14.73 17.44
N LYS A 492 12.27 15.38 17.40
CA LYS A 492 10.98 14.85 17.90
C LYS A 492 9.82 15.20 16.94
N PHE A 493 10.05 15.12 15.63
CA PHE A 493 9.20 15.77 14.61
C PHE A 493 7.72 15.33 14.63
N THR A 494 7.41 14.19 15.23
CA THR A 494 6.05 13.62 15.28
C THR A 494 5.54 13.36 16.69
N GLU A 495 6.31 13.64 17.74
CA GLU A 495 5.94 13.35 19.14
C GLU A 495 4.60 14.00 19.52
N ASP A 496 4.41 15.29 19.18
CA ASP A 496 3.17 16.01 19.48
C ASP A 496 1.92 15.51 18.72
N ALA A 497 2.11 14.90 17.55
CA ALA A 497 1.03 14.30 16.77
C ALA A 497 0.63 12.91 17.28
N LEU A 498 1.57 12.22 17.93
CA LEU A 498 1.41 10.84 18.41
C LEU A 498 1.14 10.75 19.92
N ASN A 499 1.39 11.80 20.71
CA ASN A 499 1.31 11.78 22.18
C ASN A 499 -0.05 11.37 22.80
N LYS A 500 -1.14 11.44 22.03
CA LYS A 500 -2.49 10.97 22.44
C LYS A 500 -2.86 9.61 21.84
N LYS A 501 -2.15 9.16 20.81
CA LYS A 501 -2.48 7.97 20.02
C LYS A 501 -1.99 6.72 20.74
N THR A 502 -2.85 5.71 20.90
CA THR A 502 -2.53 4.51 21.70
C THR A 502 -1.77 3.47 20.84
N LEU A 503 -0.56 3.80 20.38
CA LEU A 503 0.26 2.91 19.56
C LEU A 503 1.00 1.86 20.42
N ALA A 504 1.01 0.60 19.98
CA ALA A 504 1.73 -0.48 20.64
C ALA A 504 3.05 -0.81 19.88
N PRO A 505 4.15 -1.14 20.59
CA PRO A 505 5.50 -1.28 20.01
C PRO A 505 5.71 -2.52 19.14
N GLY A 506 4.74 -3.43 19.07
CA GLY A 506 4.98 -4.81 18.62
C GLY A 506 5.50 -5.67 19.76
N GLU A 507 4.82 -6.78 20.01
CA GLU A 507 5.26 -7.83 20.94
C GLU A 507 5.88 -8.96 20.11
N ASP A 508 7.18 -9.21 20.29
CA ASP A 508 7.84 -10.38 19.69
C ASP A 508 7.21 -11.68 20.21
N PHE A 509 6.88 -12.57 19.29
CA PHE A 509 6.66 -13.98 19.60
C PHE A 509 7.56 -14.85 18.72
N TRP A 510 7.94 -16.01 19.26
CA TRP A 510 8.84 -16.96 18.63
C TRP A 510 8.23 -18.35 18.67
N PHE A 511 8.33 -19.08 17.57
CA PHE A 511 7.77 -20.42 17.43
C PHE A 511 8.68 -21.33 16.60
N GLU A 512 8.51 -22.64 16.76
CA GLU A 512 9.16 -23.64 15.92
C GLU A 512 8.41 -23.77 14.59
N GLY A 513 9.11 -23.46 13.50
CA GLY A 513 8.62 -23.52 12.14
C GLY A 513 9.12 -24.74 11.37
N ALA A 514 9.27 -24.56 10.05
CA ALA A 514 9.73 -25.57 9.12
C ALA A 514 11.12 -26.10 9.52
N ARG A 515 11.26 -27.44 9.51
CA ARG A 515 12.50 -28.16 9.84
C ARG A 515 13.09 -27.82 11.22
N GLY A 516 12.26 -27.33 12.17
CA GLY A 516 12.70 -26.99 13.53
C GLY A 516 13.41 -25.63 13.66
N LYS A 517 13.43 -24.80 12.61
CA LYS A 517 13.96 -23.43 12.68
C LYS A 517 13.09 -22.59 13.63
N GLN A 518 13.71 -21.66 14.36
CA GLN A 518 12.99 -20.66 15.13
C GLN A 518 12.58 -19.51 14.21
N VAL A 519 11.30 -19.15 14.28
CA VAL A 519 10.67 -18.13 13.42
C VAL A 519 10.05 -17.06 14.31
N GLN A 520 10.22 -15.80 13.90
CA GLN A 520 9.76 -14.62 14.65
C GLN A 520 8.47 -14.05 14.04
N GLY A 521 7.69 -13.38 14.86
CA GLY A 521 6.68 -12.44 14.41
C GLY A 521 6.38 -11.36 15.43
N PHE A 522 5.67 -10.33 15.00
CA PHE A 522 5.12 -9.29 15.86
C PHE A 522 3.62 -9.46 16.06
N ILE A 523 3.18 -9.19 17.29
CA ILE A 523 1.78 -9.04 17.67
C ILE A 523 1.51 -7.58 18.02
N VAL A 524 0.48 -6.99 17.42
CA VAL A 524 -0.03 -5.66 17.75
C VAL A 524 -1.49 -5.78 18.19
N LYS A 525 -1.71 -5.56 19.49
CA LYS A 525 -3.01 -5.71 20.16
C LYS A 525 -3.86 -4.44 19.98
N PRO A 526 -5.17 -4.55 19.71
CA PRO A 526 -6.03 -3.40 19.49
C PRO A 526 -6.27 -2.61 20.79
N PRO A 527 -6.57 -1.30 20.71
CA PRO A 527 -6.94 -0.50 21.87
C PRO A 527 -8.06 -1.13 22.69
N GLY A 528 -7.87 -1.19 24.00
CA GLY A 528 -8.84 -1.77 24.94
C GLY A 528 -8.81 -3.31 25.07
N PHE A 529 -7.89 -4.01 24.41
CA PHE A 529 -7.66 -5.45 24.59
C PHE A 529 -7.40 -5.81 26.06
N LYS A 530 -8.08 -6.85 26.57
CA LYS A 530 -7.87 -7.39 27.92
C LYS A 530 -7.83 -8.92 27.87
N ALA A 531 -6.81 -9.51 28.51
CA ALA A 531 -6.73 -10.96 28.69
C ALA A 531 -7.96 -11.49 29.46
N GLY A 532 -8.47 -12.66 29.06
CA GLY A 532 -9.69 -13.28 29.56
C GLY A 532 -10.97 -12.93 28.78
N GLU A 533 -10.98 -11.92 27.90
CA GLU A 533 -12.13 -11.57 27.05
C GLU A 533 -12.33 -12.53 25.87
N LYS A 534 -12.78 -13.77 26.16
CA LYS A 534 -12.93 -14.87 25.20
C LYS A 534 -13.67 -14.46 23.91
N LYS A 535 -13.08 -14.79 22.74
CA LYS A 535 -13.66 -14.60 21.40
C LYS A 535 -14.27 -13.21 21.12
N LYS A 536 -13.60 -12.15 21.57
CA LYS A 536 -14.06 -10.77 21.37
C LYS A 536 -13.39 -10.08 20.19
N TRP A 537 -12.13 -10.40 19.90
CA TRP A 537 -11.29 -9.59 19.01
C TRP A 537 -11.13 -10.23 17.62
N PRO A 538 -11.51 -9.56 16.52
CA PRO A 538 -11.22 -10.04 15.17
C PRO A 538 -9.71 -10.04 14.94
N VAL A 539 -9.20 -10.87 14.03
CA VAL A 539 -7.75 -11.10 13.87
C VAL A 539 -7.33 -10.98 12.41
N LEU A 540 -6.21 -10.31 12.17
CA LEU A 540 -5.61 -10.09 10.86
C LEU A 540 -4.20 -10.69 10.80
N LEU A 541 -3.95 -11.55 9.82
CA LEU A 541 -2.59 -11.95 9.43
C LEU A 541 -2.07 -11.00 8.33
N LEU A 542 -0.91 -10.39 8.57
CA LEU A 542 -0.15 -9.59 7.60
C LEU A 542 1.04 -10.41 7.07
N ILE A 543 1.14 -10.53 5.74
CA ILE A 543 2.20 -11.27 5.05
C ILE A 543 3.01 -10.28 4.19
N HIS A 544 4.32 -10.20 4.39
CA HIS A 544 5.18 -9.23 3.70
C HIS A 544 5.48 -9.62 2.26
N GLY A 545 5.89 -8.63 1.46
CA GLY A 545 6.43 -8.82 0.11
C GLY A 545 7.89 -9.29 0.11
N GLY A 546 8.51 -9.34 -1.07
CA GLY A 546 9.86 -9.86 -1.26
C GLY A 546 9.84 -11.06 -2.22
N PRO A 547 10.19 -12.28 -1.77
CA PRO A 547 10.06 -12.75 -0.39
C PRO A 547 11.18 -12.39 0.57
N GLN A 548 12.39 -12.07 0.08
CA GLN A 548 13.57 -11.81 0.91
C GLN A 548 13.55 -10.41 1.54
N SER A 549 12.57 -10.20 2.41
CA SER A 549 12.36 -8.98 3.19
C SER A 549 11.93 -9.36 4.62
N ALA A 550 11.42 -8.40 5.40
CA ALA A 550 10.83 -8.67 6.71
C ALA A 550 9.77 -7.62 7.05
N TRP A 551 8.95 -7.92 8.06
CA TRP A 551 8.36 -6.94 8.94
C TRP A 551 9.41 -6.52 9.99
N PRO A 552 9.97 -5.30 9.92
CA PRO A 552 10.89 -4.79 10.94
C PRO A 552 10.13 -4.10 12.08
N ASP A 553 10.84 -3.85 13.19
CA ASP A 553 10.55 -2.75 14.11
C ASP A 553 10.89 -1.42 13.41
N GLY A 554 10.02 -0.99 12.49
CA GLY A 554 10.24 0.16 11.62
C GLY A 554 8.93 0.73 11.07
N TRP A 555 8.96 1.98 10.62
CA TRP A 555 7.74 2.69 10.24
C TRP A 555 7.35 2.47 8.77
N SER A 556 6.10 2.07 8.53
CA SER A 556 5.55 1.89 7.18
C SER A 556 4.32 2.78 6.93
N THR A 557 4.41 3.67 5.95
CA THR A 557 3.27 4.49 5.49
C THR A 557 2.24 3.71 4.65
N ARG A 558 2.49 2.42 4.40
CA ARG A 558 1.62 1.54 3.58
C ARG A 558 1.01 0.38 4.38
N TRP A 559 1.73 -0.14 5.38
CA TRP A 559 1.43 -1.41 6.04
C TRP A 559 1.69 -1.43 7.56
N ASN A 560 1.74 -0.28 8.25
CA ASN A 560 2.01 -0.27 9.71
C ASN A 560 0.94 -1.10 10.47
N PRO A 561 1.32 -2.18 11.19
CA PRO A 561 0.39 -3.03 11.94
C PRO A 561 -0.49 -2.29 12.96
N ASN A 562 -0.02 -1.16 13.51
CA ASN A 562 -0.84 -0.32 14.38
C ASN A 562 -2.12 0.17 13.68
N VAL A 563 -2.08 0.58 12.41
CA VAL A 563 -3.27 1.13 11.74
C VAL A 563 -4.41 0.09 11.69
N PHE A 564 -4.07 -1.18 11.48
CA PHE A 564 -5.04 -2.29 11.54
C PHE A 564 -5.52 -2.57 12.98
N ALA A 565 -4.62 -2.49 13.96
CA ALA A 565 -4.98 -2.61 15.37
C ALA A 565 -5.91 -1.49 15.87
N GLN A 566 -5.74 -0.27 15.38
CA GLN A 566 -6.59 0.89 15.70
C GLN A 566 -7.98 0.79 15.06
N GLN A 567 -8.09 0.15 13.88
CA GLN A 567 -9.39 -0.28 13.34
C GLN A 567 -9.99 -1.48 14.11
N GLY A 568 -9.26 -2.07 15.06
CA GLY A 568 -9.75 -3.03 16.05
C GLY A 568 -9.33 -4.48 15.85
N TYR A 569 -8.39 -4.76 14.94
CA TYR A 569 -7.90 -6.11 14.67
C TYR A 569 -6.72 -6.49 15.57
N PHE A 570 -6.78 -7.67 16.19
CA PHE A 570 -5.57 -8.32 16.70
C PHE A 570 -4.67 -8.62 15.50
N THR A 571 -3.57 -7.89 15.37
CA THR A 571 -2.77 -7.89 14.15
C THR A 571 -1.51 -8.72 14.37
N VAL A 572 -1.28 -9.69 13.48
CA VAL A 572 -0.19 -10.66 13.52
C VAL A 572 0.66 -10.49 12.27
N ALA A 573 1.96 -10.29 12.42
CA ALA A 573 2.90 -10.08 11.32
C ALA A 573 4.07 -11.05 11.47
N ILE A 574 4.14 -12.08 10.62
CA ILE A 574 5.13 -13.17 10.71
C ILE A 574 6.28 -12.93 9.73
N ASN A 575 7.51 -13.26 10.15
CA ASN A 575 8.72 -13.28 9.34
C ASN A 575 9.13 -14.74 9.05
N PRO A 576 8.53 -15.41 8.04
CA PRO A 576 8.73 -16.83 7.77
C PRO A 576 10.11 -17.16 7.18
N THR A 577 10.35 -18.43 6.84
CA THR A 577 11.48 -18.81 5.98
C THR A 577 11.49 -17.96 4.70
N GLY A 578 12.68 -17.49 4.29
CA GLY A 578 12.87 -16.45 3.29
C GLY A 578 13.14 -15.07 3.90
N SER A 579 12.68 -14.78 5.12
CA SER A 579 12.86 -13.45 5.71
C SER A 579 14.30 -13.10 6.05
N THR A 580 14.70 -11.87 5.74
CA THR A 580 16.03 -11.32 6.04
C THR A 580 16.17 -10.90 7.51
N SER A 581 17.39 -10.52 7.93
CA SER A 581 17.79 -10.20 9.32
C SER A 581 17.92 -11.38 10.32
N PHE A 582 17.60 -12.61 9.91
CA PHE A 582 17.70 -13.81 10.76
C PHE A 582 18.87 -14.75 10.41
N GLY A 583 19.72 -14.32 9.47
CA GLY A 583 20.85 -15.09 8.94
C GLY A 583 20.54 -15.74 7.59
N GLN A 584 21.55 -15.84 6.72
CA GLN A 584 21.37 -16.28 5.33
C GLN A 584 20.73 -17.68 5.20
N ASP A 585 20.99 -18.55 6.19
CA ASP A 585 20.40 -19.88 6.37
C ASP A 585 18.85 -19.90 6.43
N LEU A 586 18.22 -18.76 6.75
CA LEU A 586 16.76 -18.56 6.67
C LEU A 586 16.35 -17.92 5.33
N THR A 587 17.12 -16.93 4.85
CA THR A 587 16.92 -16.24 3.56
C THR A 587 16.94 -17.20 2.37
N ASP A 588 18.00 -18.01 2.24
CA ASP A 588 18.16 -19.06 1.22
C ASP A 588 17.05 -20.12 1.32
N GLY A 589 16.44 -20.24 2.51
CA GLY A 589 15.49 -21.28 2.85
C GLY A 589 14.21 -21.25 2.01
N ILE A 590 13.89 -20.19 1.28
CA ILE A 590 12.71 -20.15 0.38
C ILE A 590 13.01 -20.56 -1.07
N HIS A 591 14.28 -20.55 -1.48
CA HIS A 591 14.70 -20.86 -2.84
C HIS A 591 14.09 -22.17 -3.35
N LYS A 592 13.41 -22.12 -4.51
CA LYS A 592 12.67 -23.22 -5.16
C LYS A 592 11.46 -23.78 -4.37
N ASP A 593 11.00 -23.09 -3.33
CA ASP A 593 10.04 -23.63 -2.35
C ASP A 593 9.08 -22.54 -1.77
N TRP A 594 8.68 -21.57 -2.59
CA TRP A 594 7.78 -20.46 -2.25
C TRP A 594 6.49 -20.88 -1.53
N GLY A 595 5.88 -22.00 -1.96
CA GLY A 595 4.66 -22.56 -1.37
C GLY A 595 4.89 -23.55 -0.22
N GLY A 596 6.15 -23.86 0.10
CA GLY A 596 6.57 -24.91 1.03
C GLY A 596 6.94 -24.38 2.43
N LYS A 597 8.25 -24.30 2.72
CA LYS A 597 8.79 -23.90 4.03
C LYS A 597 8.15 -22.62 4.61
N PRO A 598 8.05 -21.48 3.88
CA PRO A 598 7.49 -20.26 4.43
C PRO A 598 6.02 -20.42 4.84
N PHE A 599 5.29 -21.24 4.08
CA PHE A 599 3.88 -21.50 4.34
C PHE A 599 3.66 -22.39 5.56
N VAL A 600 4.56 -23.37 5.78
CA VAL A 600 4.60 -24.15 7.03
C VAL A 600 4.81 -23.23 8.23
N ASP A 601 5.64 -22.18 8.09
CA ASP A 601 5.87 -21.19 9.13
C ASP A 601 4.65 -20.30 9.38
N LEU A 602 4.05 -19.73 8.33
CA LEU A 602 2.81 -18.95 8.44
C LEU A 602 1.72 -19.75 9.15
N ARG A 603 1.56 -21.04 8.83
CA ARG A 603 0.60 -21.94 9.48
C ARG A 603 0.97 -22.23 10.94
N ALA A 604 2.25 -22.47 11.24
CA ALA A 604 2.73 -22.76 12.59
C ALA A 604 2.58 -21.55 13.52
N GLY A 605 2.99 -20.36 13.07
CA GLY A 605 2.84 -19.11 13.82
C GLY A 605 1.39 -18.70 13.98
N TRP A 606 0.56 -18.83 12.94
CA TRP A 606 -0.88 -18.59 13.03
C TRP A 606 -1.53 -19.48 14.09
N LYS A 607 -1.23 -20.80 14.05
CA LYS A 607 -1.70 -21.74 15.07
C LYS A 607 -1.23 -21.35 16.47
N HIS A 608 0.07 -21.03 16.62
CA HIS A 608 0.66 -20.63 17.90
C HIS A 608 -0.07 -19.44 18.52
N VAL A 609 -0.35 -18.38 17.74
CA VAL A 609 -1.10 -17.21 18.24
C VAL A 609 -2.53 -17.60 18.66
N LEU A 610 -3.24 -18.39 17.85
CA LEU A 610 -4.60 -18.81 18.18
C LEU A 610 -4.68 -19.76 19.40
N GLU A 611 -3.64 -20.51 19.70
CA GLU A 611 -3.55 -21.35 20.91
C GLU A 611 -3.23 -20.53 22.18
N HIS A 612 -2.47 -19.43 22.06
CA HIS A 612 -2.07 -18.59 23.20
C HIS A 612 -3.03 -17.43 23.53
N PHE A 613 -3.81 -16.95 22.55
CA PHE A 613 -4.73 -15.81 22.71
C PHE A 613 -6.20 -16.22 22.51
N PRO A 614 -6.85 -16.90 23.48
CA PRO A 614 -8.25 -17.34 23.40
C PRO A 614 -9.27 -16.18 23.38
N GLU A 615 -8.81 -14.93 23.53
CA GLU A 615 -9.58 -13.71 23.31
C GLU A 615 -9.86 -13.44 21.83
N ILE A 616 -9.11 -14.07 20.91
CA ILE A 616 -9.29 -13.96 19.47
C ILE A 616 -10.57 -14.66 19.01
N ASP A 617 -11.30 -14.00 18.13
CA ASP A 617 -12.47 -14.52 17.43
C ASP A 617 -12.11 -15.06 16.04
N THR A 618 -11.92 -16.37 15.95
CA THR A 618 -11.66 -17.08 14.68
C THR A 618 -12.87 -17.13 13.74
N ASP A 619 -14.06 -16.71 14.17
CA ASP A 619 -15.17 -16.45 13.23
C ASP A 619 -14.99 -15.13 12.47
N ARG A 620 -14.05 -14.27 12.87
CA ARG A 620 -13.72 -12.99 12.23
C ARG A 620 -12.22 -12.84 11.95
N ALA A 621 -11.62 -13.95 11.50
CA ALA A 621 -10.26 -13.99 10.99
C ALA A 621 -10.16 -13.53 9.52
N VAL A 622 -9.15 -12.73 9.18
CA VAL A 622 -8.86 -12.23 7.84
C VAL A 622 -7.34 -12.21 7.57
N ALA A 623 -6.93 -12.09 6.30
CA ALA A 623 -5.51 -11.96 5.93
C ALA A 623 -5.28 -10.96 4.79
N ALA A 624 -4.12 -10.31 4.79
CA ALA A 624 -3.68 -9.38 3.75
C ALA A 624 -2.18 -9.53 3.43
N GLY A 625 -1.79 -9.29 2.19
CA GLY A 625 -0.39 -9.24 1.77
C GLY A 625 -0.19 -8.54 0.41
N ALA A 626 1.04 -8.11 0.15
CA ALA A 626 1.48 -7.50 -1.11
C ALA A 626 2.61 -8.31 -1.77
N SER A 627 2.75 -8.27 -3.10
CA SER A 627 3.88 -8.90 -3.80
C SER A 627 3.94 -10.42 -3.54
N TYR A 628 5.06 -10.96 -3.04
CA TYR A 628 5.10 -12.33 -2.49
C TYR A 628 4.00 -12.62 -1.45
N GLY A 629 3.65 -11.66 -0.59
CA GLY A 629 2.53 -11.78 0.33
C GLY A 629 1.17 -11.87 -0.37
N GLY A 630 1.03 -11.29 -1.57
CA GLY A 630 -0.12 -11.45 -2.44
C GLY A 630 -0.16 -12.84 -3.09
N PHE A 631 0.98 -13.34 -3.58
CA PHE A 631 1.15 -14.75 -3.96
C PHE A 631 0.73 -15.69 -2.82
N ALA A 632 1.16 -15.41 -1.58
CA ALA A 632 0.82 -16.21 -0.41
C ALA A 632 -0.69 -16.18 -0.12
N ILE A 633 -1.38 -15.06 -0.35
CA ILE A 633 -2.85 -14.99 -0.28
C ILE A 633 -3.52 -15.85 -1.36
N ASN A 634 -3.03 -15.81 -2.60
CA ASN A 634 -3.51 -16.70 -3.68
C ASN A 634 -3.23 -18.19 -3.39
N TRP A 635 -2.14 -18.50 -2.68
CA TRP A 635 -1.77 -19.85 -2.24
C TRP A 635 -2.63 -20.34 -1.05
N ILE A 636 -2.89 -19.49 -0.05
CA ILE A 636 -3.87 -19.75 1.04
C ILE A 636 -5.23 -20.15 0.44
N GLN A 637 -5.67 -19.43 -0.59
CA GLN A 637 -6.93 -19.68 -1.30
C GLN A 637 -6.93 -21.03 -2.05
N GLY A 638 -5.77 -21.49 -2.54
CA GLY A 638 -5.58 -22.81 -3.16
C GLY A 638 -5.58 -23.99 -2.18
N HIS A 639 -5.30 -23.76 -0.90
CA HIS A 639 -5.06 -24.81 0.10
C HIS A 639 -5.94 -24.72 1.37
N PRO A 640 -7.28 -24.89 1.25
CA PRO A 640 -8.19 -24.84 2.38
C PRO A 640 -7.94 -25.95 3.44
N GLU A 641 -7.29 -27.06 3.05
CA GLU A 641 -6.90 -28.16 3.95
C GLU A 641 -5.92 -27.73 5.06
N TYR A 642 -5.21 -26.61 4.88
CA TYR A 642 -4.33 -26.05 5.91
C TYR A 642 -5.08 -25.26 7.00
N GLY A 643 -6.38 -25.05 6.85
CA GLY A 643 -7.28 -24.78 7.98
C GLY A 643 -7.18 -23.41 8.65
N PHE A 644 -6.57 -22.40 8.02
CA PHE A 644 -6.43 -21.04 8.59
C PHE A 644 -7.77 -20.41 9.02
N GLY A 645 -8.86 -20.75 8.32
CA GLY A 645 -10.22 -20.36 8.69
C GLY A 645 -10.59 -18.91 8.38
N PHE A 646 -9.85 -18.21 7.52
CA PHE A 646 -10.16 -16.83 7.12
C PHE A 646 -11.57 -16.69 6.50
N LYS A 647 -12.16 -15.50 6.66
CA LYS A 647 -13.48 -15.14 6.11
C LYS A 647 -13.39 -14.17 4.93
N ALA A 648 -12.27 -13.47 4.82
CA ALA A 648 -11.96 -12.53 3.77
C ALA A 648 -10.45 -12.45 3.58
N LEU A 649 -10.02 -12.31 2.34
CA LEU A 649 -8.63 -12.14 1.92
C LEU A 649 -8.46 -10.81 1.18
N ALA A 650 -7.29 -10.19 1.28
CA ALA A 650 -6.89 -9.04 0.46
C ALA A 650 -5.51 -9.29 -0.17
N CYS A 651 -5.48 -9.34 -1.51
CA CYS A 651 -4.28 -9.57 -2.30
C CYS A 651 -3.95 -8.28 -3.08
N HIS A 652 -2.75 -7.75 -2.85
CA HIS A 652 -2.22 -6.55 -3.49
C HIS A 652 -1.04 -6.98 -4.36
N ASP A 653 -1.04 -6.64 -5.65
CA ASP A 653 0.11 -6.86 -6.55
C ASP A 653 0.69 -8.29 -6.46
N GLY A 654 -0.18 -9.31 -6.43
CA GLY A 654 0.19 -10.69 -6.09
C GLY A 654 0.18 -11.62 -7.30
N SER A 655 1.29 -12.35 -7.50
CA SER A 655 1.41 -13.35 -8.57
C SER A 655 0.32 -14.43 -8.46
N PHE A 656 -0.29 -14.76 -9.60
CA PHE A 656 -1.36 -15.74 -9.77
C PHE A 656 -0.91 -16.91 -10.65
N ASP A 657 -0.16 -16.66 -11.73
CA ASP A 657 0.62 -17.69 -12.44
C ASP A 657 2.12 -17.37 -12.39
N THR A 658 2.86 -18.07 -11.52
CA THR A 658 4.30 -17.87 -11.34
C THR A 658 5.13 -18.17 -12.60
N ARG A 659 4.63 -19.00 -13.53
CA ARG A 659 5.28 -19.18 -14.85
C ARG A 659 5.14 -17.93 -15.70
N PHE A 660 3.95 -17.32 -15.71
CA PHE A 660 3.68 -16.10 -16.47
C PHE A 660 4.46 -14.92 -15.90
N THR A 661 4.52 -14.78 -14.57
CA THR A 661 5.47 -13.89 -13.88
C THR A 661 6.89 -14.05 -14.44
N GLY A 662 7.41 -15.28 -14.57
CA GLY A 662 8.75 -15.54 -15.12
C GLY A 662 8.95 -15.25 -16.62
N PHE A 663 7.90 -14.86 -17.35
CA PHE A 663 7.98 -14.30 -18.71
C PHE A 663 7.72 -12.79 -18.76
N ALA A 664 6.92 -12.25 -17.83
CA ALA A 664 6.36 -10.90 -17.89
C ALA A 664 6.98 -9.90 -16.89
N THR A 665 7.75 -10.39 -15.91
CA THR A 665 8.53 -9.58 -14.98
C THR A 665 9.74 -8.97 -15.70
N ASP A 666 10.07 -7.73 -15.37
CA ASP A 666 11.26 -7.02 -15.83
C ASP A 666 12.57 -7.57 -15.25
N GLU A 667 12.63 -7.84 -13.95
CA GLU A 667 13.80 -8.40 -13.25
C GLU A 667 13.87 -9.93 -13.42
N LEU A 668 14.15 -10.37 -14.66
CA LEU A 668 14.23 -11.78 -15.03
C LEU A 668 15.24 -12.56 -14.16
N PHE A 669 16.32 -11.95 -13.70
CA PHE A 669 17.31 -12.58 -12.81
C PHE A 669 16.66 -13.18 -11.55
N PHE A 670 15.70 -12.47 -10.95
CA PHE A 670 15.03 -12.86 -9.71
C PHE A 670 14.18 -14.12 -9.92
N SER A 671 13.36 -14.15 -10.98
CA SER A 671 12.53 -15.33 -11.28
C SER A 671 13.39 -16.54 -11.67
N ASN A 672 14.46 -16.33 -12.45
CA ASN A 672 15.44 -17.37 -12.77
C ASN A 672 16.13 -17.94 -11.52
N ARG A 673 16.45 -17.10 -10.53
CA ARG A 673 16.97 -17.55 -9.23
C ARG A 673 15.92 -18.34 -8.47
N GLU A 674 14.78 -17.75 -8.18
CA GLU A 674 13.81 -18.30 -7.23
C GLU A 674 13.17 -19.61 -7.68
N PHE A 675 12.93 -19.77 -8.98
CA PHE A 675 12.39 -21.00 -9.56
C PHE A 675 13.48 -21.90 -10.18
N GLY A 676 14.74 -21.45 -10.15
CA GLY A 676 15.90 -22.28 -10.47
C GLY A 676 16.20 -22.48 -11.95
N GLY A 677 15.67 -21.60 -12.81
CA GLY A 677 15.81 -21.58 -14.26
C GLY A 677 14.67 -20.78 -14.91
N ARG A 678 14.69 -20.70 -16.23
CA ARG A 678 13.63 -20.02 -17.02
C ARG A 678 12.35 -20.86 -17.02
N PRO A 679 11.16 -20.30 -17.27
CA PRO A 679 9.89 -21.04 -17.26
C PRO A 679 9.80 -22.26 -18.18
N TRP A 680 10.71 -22.38 -19.16
CA TRP A 680 10.82 -23.51 -20.09
C TRP A 680 12.04 -24.41 -19.85
N ASP A 681 12.94 -24.05 -18.92
CA ASP A 681 14.12 -24.88 -18.62
C ASP A 681 13.66 -26.13 -17.86
N LYS A 682 14.09 -27.29 -18.33
CA LYS A 682 13.58 -28.61 -17.90
C LYS A 682 13.56 -28.79 -16.37
N ASP A 683 14.60 -28.34 -15.69
CA ASP A 683 14.78 -28.53 -14.25
C ASP A 683 14.04 -27.47 -13.41
N ALA A 684 13.41 -26.48 -14.06
CA ALA A 684 12.60 -25.42 -13.44
C ALA A 684 11.09 -25.58 -13.67
N VAL A 685 10.65 -26.19 -14.79
CA VAL A 685 9.22 -26.37 -15.13
C VAL A 685 8.39 -26.94 -13.97
N ASP A 686 8.87 -28.02 -13.34
CA ASP A 686 8.19 -28.62 -12.18
C ASP A 686 8.27 -27.74 -10.91
N ILE A 687 9.33 -26.93 -10.76
CA ILE A 687 9.49 -26.01 -9.62
C ILE A 687 8.48 -24.87 -9.73
N TYR A 688 8.35 -24.24 -10.90
CA TYR A 688 7.27 -23.28 -11.16
C TYR A 688 5.92 -23.92 -10.89
N LYS A 689 5.61 -25.06 -11.54
CA LYS A 689 4.30 -25.73 -11.40
C LYS A 689 3.94 -26.05 -9.94
N ASN A 690 4.87 -26.60 -9.16
CA ASN A 690 4.63 -26.96 -7.76
C ASN A 690 4.56 -25.74 -6.82
N ASN A 691 4.86 -24.53 -7.31
CA ASN A 691 4.77 -23.26 -6.60
C ASN A 691 3.90 -22.26 -7.40
N ASN A 692 2.74 -22.70 -7.90
CA ASN A 692 1.87 -21.89 -8.78
C ASN A 692 0.40 -21.89 -8.31
N PRO A 693 -0.17 -20.76 -7.86
CA PRO A 693 -1.56 -20.70 -7.39
C PRO A 693 -2.60 -21.08 -8.45
N LEU A 694 -2.30 -20.88 -9.75
CA LEU A 694 -3.18 -21.27 -10.85
C LEU A 694 -3.48 -22.78 -10.87
N GLU A 695 -2.55 -23.63 -10.45
CA GLU A 695 -2.74 -25.09 -10.43
C GLU A 695 -3.74 -25.55 -9.34
N PHE A 696 -4.14 -24.65 -8.43
CA PHE A 696 -5.01 -24.95 -7.27
C PHE A 696 -6.34 -24.18 -7.28
N VAL A 697 -6.69 -23.52 -8.39
CA VAL A 697 -7.92 -22.71 -8.51
C VAL A 697 -9.22 -23.48 -8.32
N ASP A 698 -9.21 -24.81 -8.43
CA ASP A 698 -10.39 -25.63 -8.16
C ASP A 698 -10.82 -25.58 -6.68
N ASN A 699 -9.89 -25.42 -5.75
CA ASN A 699 -10.15 -25.35 -4.30
C ASN A 699 -10.65 -23.97 -3.82
N TRP A 700 -10.51 -22.93 -4.64
CA TRP A 700 -10.80 -21.54 -4.27
C TRP A 700 -12.25 -21.38 -3.79
N SER A 701 -12.44 -20.70 -2.66
CA SER A 701 -13.75 -20.63 -1.98
C SER A 701 -13.94 -19.47 -0.99
N THR A 702 -12.85 -18.83 -0.53
CA THR A 702 -12.88 -17.68 0.40
C THR A 702 -13.13 -16.38 -0.37
N PRO A 703 -13.98 -15.46 0.12
CA PRO A 703 -14.09 -14.12 -0.46
C PRO A 703 -12.76 -13.37 -0.52
N GLN A 704 -12.43 -12.78 -1.69
CA GLN A 704 -11.13 -12.13 -1.92
C GLN A 704 -11.23 -10.77 -2.62
N LEU A 705 -10.59 -9.77 -2.03
CA LEU A 705 -10.30 -8.48 -2.63
C LEU A 705 -8.96 -8.57 -3.38
N LEU A 706 -8.92 -8.03 -4.59
CA LEU A 706 -7.75 -7.87 -5.42
C LEU A 706 -7.50 -6.37 -5.66
N ILE A 707 -6.23 -5.98 -5.65
CA ILE A 707 -5.76 -4.60 -5.77
C ILE A 707 -4.53 -4.61 -6.68
N HIS A 708 -4.48 -3.69 -7.64
CA HIS A 708 -3.36 -3.59 -8.58
C HIS A 708 -3.04 -2.16 -9.02
N GLY A 709 -1.76 -1.83 -9.22
CA GLY A 709 -1.31 -0.60 -9.90
C GLY A 709 -0.97 -0.84 -11.37
N SER A 710 -1.55 -0.10 -12.32
CA SER A 710 -1.38 -0.42 -13.76
C SER A 710 0.02 -0.12 -14.33
N LYS A 711 0.91 0.51 -13.54
CA LYS A 711 2.34 0.63 -13.85
C LYS A 711 3.21 -0.38 -13.11
N ASP A 712 2.64 -1.40 -12.47
CA ASP A 712 3.43 -2.50 -11.92
C ASP A 712 4.06 -3.32 -13.07
N TYR A 713 5.37 -3.17 -13.25
CA TYR A 713 6.15 -3.99 -14.20
C TYR A 713 6.89 -5.15 -13.51
N ARG A 714 6.85 -5.21 -12.16
CA ARG A 714 7.36 -6.34 -11.38
C ARG A 714 6.42 -7.53 -11.48
N LEU A 715 5.12 -7.29 -11.27
CA LEU A 715 4.03 -8.25 -11.41
C LEU A 715 2.88 -7.60 -12.17
N VAL A 716 2.72 -7.91 -13.45
CA VAL A 716 1.82 -7.16 -14.34
C VAL A 716 0.32 -7.34 -14.01
N GLU A 717 -0.48 -6.31 -14.33
CA GLU A 717 -1.94 -6.22 -14.07
C GLU A 717 -2.77 -7.44 -14.48
N ALA A 718 -2.32 -8.15 -15.52
CA ALA A 718 -2.92 -9.41 -15.96
C ALA A 718 -3.02 -10.47 -14.85
N GLU A 719 -2.10 -10.49 -13.88
CA GLU A 719 -2.11 -11.41 -12.72
C GLU A 719 -3.38 -11.21 -11.87
N SER A 720 -3.66 -9.96 -11.46
CA SER A 720 -4.85 -9.62 -10.66
C SER A 720 -6.15 -9.68 -11.46
N LEU A 721 -6.11 -9.36 -12.75
CA LEU A 721 -7.26 -9.56 -13.65
C LEU A 721 -7.62 -11.04 -13.82
N ALA A 722 -6.62 -11.92 -13.99
CA ALA A 722 -6.84 -13.37 -14.12
C ALA A 722 -7.36 -13.99 -12.81
N ALA A 723 -6.80 -13.60 -11.66
CA ALA A 723 -7.32 -14.00 -10.35
C ALA A 723 -8.77 -13.51 -10.14
N PHE A 724 -9.10 -12.28 -10.53
CA PHE A 724 -10.45 -11.72 -10.39
C PHE A 724 -11.46 -12.46 -11.28
N HIS A 725 -11.14 -12.69 -12.55
CA HIS A 725 -11.97 -13.46 -13.47
C HIS A 725 -12.15 -14.92 -13.01
N THR A 726 -11.15 -15.51 -12.35
CA THR A 726 -11.25 -16.86 -11.77
C THR A 726 -12.27 -16.89 -10.61
N LEU A 727 -12.18 -15.94 -9.67
CA LEU A 727 -13.14 -15.81 -8.57
C LEU A 727 -14.57 -15.57 -9.09
N GLN A 728 -14.74 -14.68 -10.07
CA GLN A 728 -16.04 -14.37 -10.67
C GLN A 728 -16.66 -15.56 -11.41
N GLN A 729 -15.88 -16.32 -12.20
CA GLN A 729 -16.37 -17.53 -12.89
C GLN A 729 -16.80 -18.63 -11.92
N LYS A 730 -16.09 -18.81 -10.79
CA LYS A 730 -16.51 -19.71 -9.70
C LYS A 730 -17.69 -19.16 -8.89
N GLY A 731 -18.07 -17.89 -9.09
CA GLY A 731 -19.14 -17.23 -8.36
C GLY A 731 -18.82 -17.01 -6.87
N ILE A 732 -17.53 -16.83 -6.56
CA ILE A 732 -17.01 -16.48 -5.23
C ILE A 732 -17.12 -14.96 -5.07
N PRO A 733 -17.57 -14.43 -3.91
CA PRO A 733 -17.61 -12.99 -3.69
C PRO A 733 -16.21 -12.37 -3.81
N SER A 734 -16.01 -11.52 -4.82
CA SER A 734 -14.74 -10.84 -5.04
C SER A 734 -14.93 -9.39 -5.46
N ARG A 735 -13.85 -8.61 -5.32
CA ARG A 735 -13.78 -7.19 -5.67
C ARG A 735 -12.39 -6.90 -6.25
N LEU A 736 -12.33 -6.02 -7.24
CA LEU A 736 -11.08 -5.54 -7.84
C LEU A 736 -10.97 -4.03 -7.64
N ILE A 737 -9.75 -3.55 -7.37
CA ILE A 737 -9.35 -2.16 -7.45
C ILE A 737 -8.18 -2.08 -8.43
N ILE A 738 -8.26 -1.16 -9.38
CA ILE A 738 -7.15 -0.79 -10.26
C ILE A 738 -6.80 0.67 -9.98
N PHE A 739 -5.51 0.98 -9.88
CA PHE A 739 -4.98 2.34 -9.79
C PHE A 739 -4.11 2.63 -11.04
N PRO A 740 -4.65 3.29 -12.08
CA PRO A 740 -3.94 3.49 -13.35
C PRO A 740 -2.68 4.35 -13.28
N ASP A 741 -2.54 5.17 -12.23
CA ASP A 741 -1.41 6.08 -12.03
C ASP A 741 -0.32 5.53 -11.10
N GLU A 742 -0.57 4.43 -10.38
CA GLU A 742 0.33 3.81 -9.40
C GLU A 742 1.16 2.67 -9.99
N ASN A 743 2.25 2.31 -9.30
CA ASN A 743 3.14 1.20 -9.63
C ASN A 743 2.91 -0.02 -8.69
N HIS A 744 3.94 -0.85 -8.50
CA HIS A 744 3.97 -1.97 -7.53
C HIS A 744 3.67 -1.54 -6.06
N TRP A 745 3.53 -0.25 -5.78
CA TRP A 745 3.02 0.31 -4.53
C TRP A 745 2.02 1.44 -4.79
N VAL A 746 0.98 1.52 -3.95
CA VAL A 746 0.08 2.69 -3.92
C VAL A 746 0.71 3.81 -3.08
N LEU A 747 1.20 4.86 -3.74
CA LEU A 747 1.99 5.96 -3.18
C LEU A 747 1.24 7.29 -3.09
N ASN A 748 0.25 7.54 -3.97
CA ASN A 748 -0.56 8.75 -3.92
C ASN A 748 -1.42 8.75 -2.64
N HIS A 749 -1.47 9.86 -1.93
CA HIS A 749 -2.14 9.97 -0.64
C HIS A 749 -3.66 9.76 -0.76
N GLY A 750 -4.26 10.17 -1.87
CA GLY A 750 -5.68 9.90 -2.16
C GLY A 750 -5.94 8.42 -2.41
N ASN A 751 -5.14 7.80 -3.29
CA ASN A 751 -5.25 6.38 -3.62
C ASN A 751 -4.94 5.49 -2.41
N SER A 752 -3.95 5.84 -1.60
CA SER A 752 -3.59 5.11 -0.37
C SER A 752 -4.70 5.19 0.68
N LEU A 753 -5.37 6.34 0.85
CA LEU A 753 -6.54 6.42 1.71
C LEU A 753 -7.72 5.58 1.16
N LYS A 754 -7.88 5.55 -0.17
CA LYS A 754 -8.88 4.71 -0.86
C LYS A 754 -8.59 3.21 -0.75
N TRP A 755 -7.32 2.83 -0.79
CA TRP A 755 -6.80 1.48 -0.58
C TRP A 755 -7.18 0.99 0.82
N HIS A 756 -6.82 1.75 1.87
CA HIS A 756 -7.19 1.44 3.24
C HIS A 756 -8.71 1.35 3.41
N TYR A 757 -9.47 2.27 2.80
CA TYR A 757 -10.94 2.27 2.86
C TYR A 757 -11.52 0.95 2.36
N GLU A 758 -11.13 0.49 1.17
CA GLU A 758 -11.68 -0.73 0.58
C GLU A 758 -11.19 -2.00 1.30
N VAL A 759 -9.95 -2.05 1.80
CA VAL A 759 -9.45 -3.17 2.61
C VAL A 759 -10.24 -3.33 3.90
N PHE A 760 -10.40 -2.26 4.70
CA PHE A 760 -11.14 -2.35 5.96
C PHE A 760 -12.64 -2.58 5.73
N ARG A 761 -13.23 -1.94 4.71
CA ARG A 761 -14.61 -2.18 4.27
C ARG A 761 -14.83 -3.63 3.86
N TRP A 762 -13.90 -4.26 3.16
CA TRP A 762 -14.01 -5.65 2.72
C TRP A 762 -14.06 -6.61 3.93
N PHE A 763 -13.14 -6.42 4.87
CA PHE A 763 -13.05 -7.23 6.08
C PHE A 763 -14.26 -7.01 7.02
N ASP A 764 -14.66 -5.77 7.26
CA ASP A 764 -15.79 -5.44 8.15
C ASP A 764 -17.12 -6.04 7.65
N ASN A 765 -17.45 -5.86 6.36
CA ASN A 765 -18.67 -6.42 5.78
C ASN A 765 -18.77 -7.94 5.93
N LEU A 766 -17.72 -8.66 5.54
CA LEU A 766 -17.73 -10.12 5.48
C LEU A 766 -17.67 -10.75 6.88
N THR A 767 -16.88 -10.18 7.79
CA THR A 767 -16.80 -10.66 9.18
C THR A 767 -18.11 -10.46 9.94
N ARG A 768 -18.84 -9.35 9.71
CA ARG A 768 -20.20 -9.15 10.25
C ARG A 768 -21.20 -10.19 9.73
N ILE A 769 -21.18 -10.47 8.43
CA ILE A 769 -22.09 -11.46 7.81
C ILE A 769 -21.87 -12.83 8.48
N PHE A 770 -20.66 -13.41 8.41
CA PHE A 770 -20.41 -14.75 8.94
C PHE A 770 -20.72 -14.89 10.45
N TYR A 771 -20.48 -13.84 11.24
CA TYR A 771 -20.85 -13.80 12.65
C TYR A 771 -22.38 -13.92 12.86
N ALA A 772 -23.17 -13.11 12.13
CA ALA A 772 -24.63 -13.14 12.21
C ALA A 772 -25.21 -14.53 11.86
N LEU A 773 -24.68 -15.19 10.83
CA LEU A 773 -25.12 -16.53 10.42
C LEU A 773 -24.91 -17.57 11.53
N ARG A 774 -23.77 -17.51 12.22
CA ARG A 774 -23.46 -18.40 13.34
C ARG A 774 -24.39 -18.14 14.52
N TYR A 775 -24.69 -16.89 14.83
CA TYR A 775 -25.60 -16.51 15.91
C TYR A 775 -27.03 -17.03 15.66
N CYS A 776 -27.56 -16.88 14.44
CA CYS A 776 -28.84 -17.48 14.03
C CYS A 776 -28.85 -19.01 14.16
N SER A 777 -27.75 -19.67 13.80
CA SER A 777 -27.62 -21.14 13.92
C SER A 777 -27.57 -21.61 15.37
N HIS A 778 -26.98 -20.83 16.29
CA HIS A 778 -26.82 -21.20 17.70
C HIS A 778 -28.12 -21.05 18.51
N MET A 779 -29.03 -20.14 18.12
CA MET A 779 -30.31 -19.92 18.80
C MET A 779 -31.41 -20.96 18.47
N GLY A 780 -31.08 -22.10 17.87
CA GLY A 780 -32.05 -23.17 17.59
C GLY A 780 -33.05 -22.88 16.46
N LEU A 781 -32.89 -21.75 15.75
CA LEU A 781 -33.63 -21.41 14.50
C LEU A 781 -33.19 -22.29 13.30
N SER A 782 -32.42 -23.34 13.56
CA SER A 782 -31.59 -24.10 12.63
C SER A 782 -32.35 -25.14 11.80
N SER A 783 -33.68 -25.25 11.94
CA SER A 783 -34.46 -26.11 11.04
C SER A 783 -34.39 -25.63 9.58
N HIS A 784 -34.29 -24.31 9.34
CA HIS A 784 -34.34 -23.74 8.00
C HIS A 784 -33.34 -22.60 7.68
N VAL A 785 -32.60 -22.05 8.66
CA VAL A 785 -31.68 -20.92 8.42
C VAL A 785 -30.22 -21.35 8.25
N MET A 786 -29.66 -21.14 7.06
CA MET A 786 -28.24 -21.25 6.71
C MET A 786 -27.92 -20.17 5.66
N GLU A 787 -27.03 -19.23 5.96
CA GLU A 787 -26.73 -18.05 5.12
C GLU A 787 -27.90 -17.03 5.02
N ILE A 788 -27.53 -15.75 5.00
CA ILE A 788 -28.38 -14.56 4.88
C ILE A 788 -27.53 -13.56 4.09
N ILE A 789 -28.04 -13.14 2.94
CA ILE A 789 -27.52 -12.03 2.15
C ILE A 789 -28.72 -11.08 1.93
N ASP A 790 -28.48 -9.77 1.95
CA ASP A 790 -29.46 -8.80 2.47
C ASP A 790 -30.78 -8.66 1.66
N GLU A 791 -31.82 -8.17 2.34
CA GLU A 791 -33.20 -7.97 1.88
C GLU A 791 -33.94 -9.23 1.37
N GLY A 792 -33.26 -10.34 1.11
CA GLY A 792 -33.92 -11.62 0.82
C GLY A 792 -32.98 -12.80 0.54
N TYR A 793 -33.33 -13.94 1.16
CA TYR A 793 -32.91 -15.30 0.84
C TYR A 793 -31.66 -15.86 1.54
N LEU A 794 -31.44 -17.15 1.26
CA LEU A 794 -31.10 -18.16 2.25
C LEU A 794 -30.50 -19.37 1.51
N VAL A 795 -29.28 -19.79 1.86
CA VAL A 795 -28.49 -20.78 1.09
C VAL A 795 -27.96 -21.89 1.99
N ARG A 796 -28.59 -23.08 1.92
CA ARG A 796 -28.01 -24.28 2.55
C ARG A 796 -26.68 -24.62 1.84
N LYS A 797 -25.62 -24.68 2.64
CA LYS A 797 -24.22 -24.94 2.28
C LYS A 797 -24.08 -26.05 1.22
N ALA A 798 -23.28 -25.79 0.18
CA ALA A 798 -22.83 -26.84 -0.75
C ALA A 798 -22.00 -27.91 -0.02
N GLY A 799 -22.22 -29.17 -0.38
CA GLY A 799 -21.55 -30.32 0.22
C GLY A 799 -21.99 -31.63 -0.42
N ILE A 800 -21.40 -32.72 0.04
CA ILE A 800 -21.74 -34.09 -0.35
C ILE A 800 -22.64 -34.70 0.73
N ASP A 801 -23.66 -35.45 0.34
CA ASP A 801 -24.47 -36.26 1.26
C ASP A 801 -23.63 -37.38 1.90
N PRO A 802 -23.45 -37.41 3.24
CA PRO A 802 -22.68 -38.46 3.91
C PRO A 802 -23.31 -39.87 3.79
N SER A 803 -24.55 -39.97 3.34
CA SER A 803 -25.31 -41.23 3.21
C SER A 803 -25.49 -41.73 1.78
N THR A 804 -25.33 -40.88 0.77
CA THR A 804 -25.50 -41.25 -0.66
C THR A 804 -24.30 -40.91 -1.55
N GLY A 805 -23.42 -39.99 -1.14
CA GLY A 805 -22.23 -39.59 -1.92
C GLY A 805 -22.49 -38.52 -3.00
N ASP A 806 -23.74 -38.08 -3.19
CA ASP A 806 -24.11 -37.09 -4.20
C ASP A 806 -23.88 -35.62 -3.74
N PRO A 807 -23.55 -34.70 -4.68
CA PRO A 807 -23.46 -33.26 -4.41
C PRO A 807 -24.85 -32.59 -4.36
N TRP A 808 -25.12 -31.86 -3.28
CA TRP A 808 -26.42 -31.21 -3.06
C TRP A 808 -26.68 -30.02 -4.00
N LYS A 809 -27.92 -29.92 -4.52
CA LYS A 809 -28.39 -28.81 -5.36
C LYS A 809 -29.16 -27.76 -4.52
N PRO A 810 -28.82 -26.46 -4.59
CA PRO A 810 -29.56 -25.40 -3.87
C PRO A 810 -31.03 -25.25 -4.31
N ARG A 811 -31.87 -24.71 -3.42
CA ARG A 811 -33.25 -24.27 -3.70
C ARG A 811 -33.54 -22.95 -2.97
N TRP A 812 -34.36 -22.10 -3.59
CA TRP A 812 -34.79 -20.80 -3.06
C TRP A 812 -36.19 -20.90 -2.43
N VAL A 813 -36.52 -20.01 -1.48
CA VAL A 813 -37.81 -19.96 -0.74
C VAL A 813 -38.24 -18.50 -0.55
N SER A 814 -39.51 -18.16 -0.81
CA SER A 814 -39.99 -16.76 -0.91
C SER A 814 -40.04 -15.97 0.41
N LYS A 815 -39.93 -14.63 0.33
CA LYS A 815 -39.91 -13.67 1.46
C LYS A 815 -41.13 -13.73 2.40
N SER A 816 -42.22 -14.36 1.95
CA SER A 816 -43.44 -14.64 2.74
C SER A 816 -43.29 -15.72 3.83
N GLY A 817 -42.18 -16.47 3.87
CA GLY A 817 -42.00 -17.60 4.80
C GLY A 817 -41.18 -17.33 6.08
N CYS A 818 -40.72 -16.11 6.32
CA CYS A 818 -39.75 -15.81 7.40
C CYS A 818 -40.39 -15.18 8.64
N ASN A 819 -39.89 -15.55 9.83
CA ASN A 819 -40.30 -14.96 11.12
C ASN A 819 -39.71 -13.54 11.29
N GLN A 820 -40.57 -12.56 11.55
CA GLN A 820 -40.17 -11.14 11.60
C GLN A 820 -39.49 -10.70 12.91
N ASP A 821 -39.70 -11.39 14.05
CA ASP A 821 -39.03 -11.03 15.31
C ASP A 821 -37.51 -11.21 15.24
N ALA A 822 -37.04 -12.20 14.47
CA ALA A 822 -35.61 -12.41 14.24
C ALA A 822 -34.97 -11.25 13.43
N VAL A 823 -35.72 -10.69 12.46
CA VAL A 823 -35.28 -9.56 11.64
C VAL A 823 -35.20 -8.28 12.47
N ARG A 824 -36.16 -8.05 13.39
CA ARG A 824 -36.12 -6.91 14.30
C ARG A 824 -34.88 -6.96 15.22
N ARG A 825 -34.65 -8.10 15.88
CA ARG A 825 -33.50 -8.29 16.78
C ARG A 825 -32.14 -8.16 16.10
N TRP A 826 -32.02 -8.54 14.82
CA TRP A 826 -30.81 -8.28 14.05
C TRP A 826 -30.58 -6.78 13.82
N LYS A 827 -31.62 -6.00 13.50
CA LYS A 827 -31.51 -4.54 13.34
C LYS A 827 -31.17 -3.84 14.66
N GLU A 828 -31.80 -4.26 15.77
CA GLU A 828 -31.48 -3.78 17.13
C GLU A 828 -30.00 -4.00 17.49
N SER A 829 -29.40 -5.12 17.04
CA SER A 829 -27.97 -5.39 17.26
C SER A 829 -26.99 -4.53 16.42
N GLN A 830 -27.44 -3.85 15.36
CA GLN A 830 -26.56 -2.98 14.56
C GLN A 830 -26.33 -1.60 15.19
N THR A 831 -27.06 -1.25 16.26
CA THR A 831 -27.18 0.13 16.77
C THR A 831 -26.69 0.36 18.20
N ASP A 832 -26.12 -0.65 18.85
CA ASP A 832 -25.64 -0.57 20.24
C ASP A 832 -24.13 -0.81 20.32
N ASP A 833 -23.38 0.14 20.88
CA ASP A 833 -21.92 0.03 21.07
C ASP A 833 -21.54 -0.93 22.22
N SER A 834 -22.49 -1.39 23.03
CA SER A 834 -22.26 -2.26 24.20
C SER A 834 -22.08 -3.75 23.85
N TRP A 835 -21.23 -4.05 22.84
CA TRP A 835 -20.84 -5.38 22.38
C TRP A 835 -20.04 -6.20 23.43
N GLY A 836 -20.66 -6.51 24.58
CA GLY A 836 -20.01 -7.27 25.64
C GLY A 836 -20.74 -7.47 26.98
N ASP A 837 -21.98 -7.01 27.20
CA ASP A 837 -22.68 -7.26 28.48
C ASP A 837 -23.44 -8.60 28.52
N PRO A 838 -23.05 -9.58 29.38
CA PRO A 838 -23.78 -10.83 29.54
C PRO A 838 -25.10 -10.69 30.34
N GLN A 839 -25.35 -9.57 31.03
CA GLN A 839 -26.56 -9.39 31.84
C GLN A 839 -27.78 -9.10 30.96
N LEU A 840 -27.62 -8.22 29.96
CA LEU A 840 -28.62 -7.97 28.91
C LEU A 840 -29.01 -9.23 28.11
N LEU A 841 -28.08 -10.16 27.92
CA LEU A 841 -28.38 -11.46 27.30
C LEU A 841 -29.17 -12.41 28.23
N ARG A 842 -29.12 -12.20 29.55
CA ARG A 842 -29.74 -13.10 30.54
C ARG A 842 -31.19 -12.76 30.81
N SER A 843 -31.53 -11.46 30.94
CA SER A 843 -32.91 -11.00 31.09
C SER A 843 -33.78 -11.43 29.89
N ASN A 844 -33.25 -11.26 28.67
CA ASN A 844 -33.88 -11.69 27.42
C ASN A 844 -34.11 -13.22 27.32
N TYR A 845 -33.42 -14.03 28.12
CA TYR A 845 -33.59 -15.50 28.13
C TYR A 845 -34.68 -15.96 29.10
N GLU A 846 -34.83 -15.29 30.25
CA GLU A 846 -35.81 -15.65 31.28
C GLU A 846 -37.24 -15.26 30.87
N GLU A 847 -37.43 -14.15 30.15
CA GLU A 847 -38.75 -13.72 29.68
C GLU A 847 -39.36 -14.69 28.64
N VAL A 848 -38.53 -15.25 27.75
CA VAL A 848 -38.96 -16.19 26.68
C VAL A 848 -39.51 -17.51 27.24
N GLN A 849 -39.05 -17.95 28.42
CA GLN A 849 -39.56 -19.17 29.06
C GLN A 849 -41.00 -19.05 29.57
N SER A 850 -41.57 -17.83 29.65
CA SER A 850 -42.95 -17.62 30.12
C SER A 850 -44.04 -17.94 29.07
N TRP A 851 -43.67 -18.18 27.80
CA TRP A 851 -44.60 -18.38 26.68
C TRP A 851 -44.77 -19.87 26.29
N GLY A 852 -45.14 -20.70 27.27
CA GLY A 852 -45.58 -22.08 27.00
C GLY A 852 -47.02 -22.12 26.42
N PRO A 853 -47.31 -22.97 25.41
CA PRO A 853 -48.66 -23.07 24.86
C PRO A 853 -49.65 -23.67 25.88
N ARG A 854 -50.92 -23.27 25.77
CA ARG A 854 -52.01 -23.78 26.60
C ARG A 854 -52.37 -25.23 26.23
N GLN A 855 -53.00 -25.93 27.17
CA GLN A 855 -53.63 -27.22 26.92
C GLN A 855 -54.78 -27.08 25.91
N ASP A 856 -54.86 -28.01 24.96
CA ASP A 856 -56.10 -28.74 24.64
C ASP A 856 -55.81 -29.90 23.68
N GLU A 857 -55.82 -31.13 24.20
CA GLU A 857 -56.35 -32.37 23.59
C GLU A 857 -56.07 -33.56 24.54
N THR A 858 -56.92 -34.58 24.56
CA THR A 858 -56.88 -35.69 25.55
C THR A 858 -56.64 -37.06 24.91
N PRO A 859 -56.01 -38.02 25.63
CA PRO A 859 -55.36 -39.16 25.00
C PRO A 859 -56.24 -40.41 24.83
N VAL A 860 -55.91 -41.22 23.82
CA VAL A 860 -56.37 -42.61 23.69
C VAL A 860 -55.25 -43.57 24.13
N LYS A 861 -55.64 -44.67 24.80
CA LYS A 861 -54.72 -45.61 25.46
C LYS A 861 -54.20 -46.73 24.56
N SER A 862 -52.99 -47.22 24.86
CA SER A 862 -52.67 -48.65 24.88
C SER A 862 -51.56 -48.93 25.92
N GLU A 863 -51.69 -50.03 26.65
CA GLU A 863 -50.81 -50.41 27.78
C GLU A 863 -49.66 -51.38 27.37
N PRO A 864 -48.68 -51.68 28.26
CA PRO A 864 -47.35 -52.16 27.85
C PRO A 864 -47.16 -53.69 27.88
N HIS A 865 -46.00 -54.12 27.37
CA HIS A 865 -45.39 -55.40 27.75
C HIS A 865 -44.06 -55.18 28.46
N ALA A 866 -43.77 -56.01 29.47
CA ALA A 866 -42.51 -56.09 30.19
C ALA A 866 -42.10 -57.56 30.35
N CYS A 867 -40.80 -57.80 30.56
CA CYS A 867 -40.27 -58.99 31.23
C CYS A 867 -38.85 -58.67 31.77
N ASP A 868 -38.46 -59.35 32.84
CA ASP A 868 -37.31 -59.01 33.69
C ASP A 868 -36.04 -59.84 33.44
N GLU A 869 -34.96 -59.40 34.11
CA GLU A 869 -33.92 -60.18 34.85
C GLU A 869 -32.48 -59.69 34.55
N GLY A 870 -31.57 -59.51 35.53
CA GLY A 870 -31.71 -59.55 36.99
C GLY A 870 -30.35 -59.43 37.73
N LEU A 871 -30.38 -59.09 39.03
CA LEU A 871 -29.26 -59.07 40.02
C LEU A 871 -28.15 -57.98 39.80
N ALA A 872 -27.82 -57.02 40.70
CA ALA A 872 -27.52 -56.96 42.15
C ALA A 872 -25.98 -57.09 42.47
N ALA A 873 -25.34 -56.37 43.43
CA ALA A 873 -25.84 -55.51 44.53
C ALA A 873 -24.79 -54.50 45.13
N LYS A 874 -25.27 -53.57 45.99
CA LYS A 874 -24.61 -52.93 47.19
C LYS A 874 -23.44 -51.91 47.10
N ARG A 875 -23.82 -50.62 47.03
CA ARG A 875 -23.55 -49.45 47.95
C ARG A 875 -22.82 -49.70 49.32
N PRO A 876 -22.37 -48.65 50.09
CA PRO A 876 -21.88 -47.26 49.77
C PRO A 876 -20.83 -46.63 50.77
N ARG A 877 -20.51 -45.31 50.61
CA ARG A 877 -19.98 -44.31 51.64
C ARG A 877 -18.52 -44.53 52.15
N THR A 878 -17.75 -43.56 52.73
CA THR A 878 -17.89 -42.11 53.08
C THR A 878 -16.51 -41.38 53.14
N ILE A 879 -16.49 -40.04 53.27
CA ILE A 879 -15.29 -39.16 53.46
C ILE A 879 -14.91 -39.04 54.96
N PRO A 880 -13.60 -39.00 55.36
CA PRO A 880 -13.09 -37.83 56.12
C PRO A 880 -11.58 -37.45 55.94
N THR A 881 -11.29 -36.21 56.37
CA THR A 881 -10.03 -35.44 56.64
C THR A 881 -8.66 -36.11 56.94
N GLY A 882 -7.54 -35.39 56.68
CA GLY A 882 -6.14 -35.68 57.11
C GLY A 882 -5.82 -35.39 58.60
N PRO A 883 -4.54 -35.37 59.09
CA PRO A 883 -3.46 -34.44 58.62
C PRO A 883 -1.95 -34.90 58.82
N ALA A 884 -0.98 -33.99 58.51
CA ALA A 884 0.38 -33.82 59.12
C ALA A 884 1.49 -34.91 58.94
N ALA A 885 2.83 -34.65 59.02
CA ALA A 885 3.69 -33.44 58.91
C ALA A 885 5.22 -33.79 58.90
N SER A 886 6.10 -32.76 58.85
CA SER A 886 7.59 -32.77 58.92
C SER A 886 8.33 -33.12 57.62
N ARG A 887 9.52 -32.58 57.26
CA ARG A 887 10.54 -31.67 57.89
C ARG A 887 11.41 -31.09 56.72
N ALA A 888 12.33 -30.11 56.80
CA ALA A 888 12.91 -29.24 57.86
C ALA A 888 13.49 -27.93 57.24
N SER A 889 14.05 -27.01 58.05
CA SER A 889 14.86 -25.82 57.67
C SER A 889 15.66 -25.34 58.90
N PRO A 890 16.74 -24.53 58.78
CA PRO A 890 16.70 -23.05 58.91
C PRO A 890 17.70 -22.35 57.94
N TYR A 891 18.07 -21.04 57.89
CA TYR A 891 17.78 -19.74 58.56
C TYR A 891 17.81 -18.63 57.45
N GLY A 892 17.46 -17.34 57.63
CA GLY A 892 16.79 -16.64 58.74
C GLY A 892 17.35 -15.24 59.10
N LEU A 893 16.48 -14.21 59.10
CA LEU A 893 16.54 -12.93 59.89
C LEU A 893 17.39 -11.76 59.30
N LEU A 894 16.98 -10.47 59.37
CA LEU A 894 16.22 -9.66 60.36
C LEU A 894 15.24 -8.65 59.65
N THR A 895 13.93 -8.53 59.97
CA THR A 895 13.23 -7.63 60.96
C THR A 895 13.46 -6.10 60.80
N THR A 896 12.51 -5.15 60.84
CA THR A 896 11.08 -5.02 61.31
C THR A 896 10.31 -4.02 60.38
N GLY A 897 9.02 -3.57 60.53
CA GLY A 897 7.91 -3.83 61.48
C GLY A 897 6.76 -2.76 61.44
N PHE A 898 5.77 -2.92 62.34
CA PHE A 898 4.75 -1.95 62.85
C PHE A 898 3.62 -1.30 61.98
N LYS A 899 2.40 -1.83 62.16
CA LYS A 899 1.10 -1.20 62.62
C LYS A 899 0.59 0.18 62.08
N SER A 900 -0.72 0.48 62.02
CA SER A 900 -1.98 -0.30 61.94
C SER A 900 -3.24 0.60 61.81
N SER A 901 -4.33 0.02 61.24
CA SER A 901 -5.77 0.22 61.60
C SER A 901 -6.57 1.52 61.27
N ARG A 902 -7.48 1.36 60.28
CA ARG A 902 -8.97 1.50 60.35
C ARG A 902 -9.71 2.87 60.54
N LYS A 903 -10.75 3.00 59.67
CA LYS A 903 -12.14 3.54 59.85
C LYS A 903 -12.52 4.94 59.30
N ARG A 904 -13.37 4.90 58.25
CA ARG A 904 -14.65 5.63 58.01
C ARG A 904 -14.83 7.06 58.56
N CYS A 905 -15.18 8.01 57.68
CA CYS A 905 -16.56 8.50 57.51
C CYS A 905 -16.71 9.50 56.34
N ALA A 906 -17.95 9.66 55.84
CA ALA A 906 -18.47 10.79 55.05
C ALA A 906 -19.56 11.49 55.91
N PRO A 907 -20.15 12.69 55.60
CA PRO A 907 -20.82 13.00 54.31
C PRO A 907 -20.97 14.51 53.91
N ARG A 908 -21.80 14.76 52.87
CA ARG A 908 -22.52 16.02 52.48
C ARG A 908 -21.78 17.14 51.72
N GLY A 909 -22.47 17.69 50.70
CA GLY A 909 -22.25 19.04 50.11
C GLY A 909 -23.13 20.11 50.78
N PRO A 910 -23.43 21.29 50.16
CA PRO A 910 -24.20 21.33 48.90
C PRO A 910 -24.02 22.54 47.93
N SER A 911 -24.69 22.44 46.77
CA SER A 911 -25.42 23.49 45.99
C SER A 911 -24.84 24.91 45.66
N SER A 912 -24.60 25.12 44.36
CA SER A 912 -25.12 26.22 43.49
C SER A 912 -24.87 27.72 43.79
N MET A 913 -24.38 28.45 42.77
CA MET A 913 -24.97 29.73 42.34
C MET A 913 -24.66 30.10 40.86
N ASN A 914 -25.63 30.75 40.23
CA ASN A 914 -25.65 31.53 38.97
C ASN A 914 -26.48 32.81 39.31
N PRO A 915 -26.69 33.90 38.50
CA PRO A 915 -26.73 33.99 37.03
C PRO A 915 -26.30 35.38 36.42
N HIS A 916 -26.78 35.66 35.17
CA HIS A 916 -27.02 36.99 34.54
C HIS A 916 -25.81 37.75 33.94
N ARG A 917 -25.89 38.63 32.92
CA ARG A 917 -26.78 39.17 31.81
C ARG A 917 -26.10 40.52 31.40
N ALA A 918 -26.29 41.21 30.26
CA ALA A 918 -26.92 41.00 28.94
C ALA A 918 -26.64 42.21 28.00
N SER A 919 -27.08 42.16 26.72
CA SER A 919 -27.34 43.30 25.76
C SER A 919 -26.13 44.13 25.26
N SER A 920 -26.13 44.82 24.10
CA SER A 920 -27.11 45.12 23.01
C SER A 920 -26.36 45.50 21.69
N ILE A 921 -26.76 45.11 20.47
CA ILE A 921 -27.62 45.85 19.47
C ILE A 921 -27.07 47.27 19.12
N THR A 922 -26.78 47.68 17.86
CA THR A 922 -27.71 47.90 16.70
C THR A 922 -27.00 48.12 15.32
N SER A 923 -27.60 47.64 14.19
CA SER A 923 -27.82 48.28 12.83
C SER A 923 -26.72 49.02 12.00
N LEU A 924 -26.76 49.23 10.65
CA LEU A 924 -27.76 48.97 9.56
C LEU A 924 -27.15 48.95 8.11
N CYS A 925 -27.81 48.24 7.17
CA CYS A 925 -28.01 48.42 5.70
C CYS A 925 -26.92 48.78 4.63
N ILE A 926 -26.63 47.79 3.76
CA ILE A 926 -26.93 47.70 2.29
C ILE A 926 -26.43 48.77 1.28
N SER A 927 -25.53 48.33 0.36
CA SER A 927 -25.49 48.61 -1.11
C SER A 927 -24.23 47.96 -1.75
N SER A 928 -24.13 47.60 -3.06
CA SER A 928 -25.15 47.24 -4.08
C SER A 928 -24.51 46.43 -5.27
N VAL A 929 -25.31 46.09 -6.29
CA VAL A 929 -25.07 45.18 -7.46
C VAL A 929 -23.98 45.60 -8.47
N VAL A 930 -23.05 44.67 -8.82
CA VAL A 930 -22.74 44.23 -10.22
C VAL A 930 -22.18 42.78 -10.19
N PRO A 931 -22.76 41.81 -10.92
CA PRO A 931 -22.14 40.49 -11.11
C PRO A 931 -21.14 40.53 -12.27
N LYS A 932 -19.88 40.10 -12.05
CA LYS A 932 -18.97 39.74 -13.14
C LYS A 932 -19.30 38.33 -13.62
N THR A 933 -19.40 38.14 -14.93
CA THR A 933 -19.57 36.83 -15.57
C THR A 933 -18.34 35.96 -15.32
N VAL A 934 -18.48 34.91 -14.50
CA VAL A 934 -17.43 33.90 -14.33
C VAL A 934 -17.53 32.91 -15.48
N LYS A 935 -16.51 32.89 -16.36
CA LYS A 935 -16.26 31.71 -17.19
C LYS A 935 -15.75 30.60 -16.28
N ILE A 936 -16.48 29.48 -16.23
CA ILE A 936 -15.98 28.23 -15.65
C ILE A 936 -15.62 27.34 -16.84
N GLU A 937 -14.36 26.97 -16.96
CA GLU A 937 -13.91 25.98 -17.94
C GLU A 937 -14.05 24.57 -17.32
N PRO A 938 -14.57 23.58 -18.07
CA PRO A 938 -14.82 22.25 -17.52
C PRO A 938 -13.50 21.48 -17.31
N PRO A 939 -13.39 20.65 -16.27
CA PRO A 939 -12.29 19.70 -16.13
C PRO A 939 -12.34 18.64 -17.24
N SER A 940 -11.21 17.98 -17.51
CA SER A 940 -11.07 16.93 -18.53
C SER A 940 -11.94 15.70 -18.29
N GLU A 941 -12.39 15.45 -17.06
CA GLU A 941 -13.42 14.46 -16.73
C GLU A 941 -14.58 15.08 -15.93
N VAL A 942 -15.80 14.91 -16.44
CA VAL A 942 -17.02 15.44 -15.84
C VAL A 942 -17.59 14.44 -14.83
N THR A 943 -17.29 14.65 -13.55
CA THR A 943 -17.80 13.77 -12.47
C THR A 943 -19.25 14.12 -12.07
N PRO A 944 -20.06 13.13 -11.61
CA PRO A 944 -21.43 13.38 -11.14
C PRO A 944 -21.51 14.38 -9.98
N SER A 945 -20.47 14.44 -9.13
CA SER A 945 -20.36 15.40 -8.03
C SER A 945 -20.02 16.82 -8.52
N TRP A 946 -19.13 16.98 -9.49
CA TRP A 946 -18.88 18.28 -10.13
C TRP A 946 -20.13 18.79 -10.87
N LEU A 947 -20.87 17.89 -11.52
CA LEU A 947 -22.20 18.20 -12.07
C LEU A 947 -23.13 18.72 -10.98
N LEU A 948 -23.34 17.98 -9.88
CA LEU A 948 -24.22 18.39 -8.77
C LEU A 948 -23.83 19.75 -8.18
N GLN A 949 -22.54 19.98 -7.97
CA GLN A 949 -22.01 21.19 -7.35
C GLN A 949 -22.07 22.41 -8.30
N SER A 950 -22.01 22.17 -9.61
CA SER A 950 -22.31 23.18 -10.63
C SER A 950 -23.83 23.46 -10.72
N TRP A 951 -24.65 22.42 -10.59
CA TRP A 951 -26.12 22.48 -10.71
C TRP A 951 -26.75 23.38 -9.64
N LEU A 952 -26.33 23.22 -8.38
CA LEU A 952 -26.75 24.05 -7.24
C LEU A 952 -26.47 25.55 -7.44
N ASN A 953 -25.45 25.90 -8.24
CA ASN A 953 -25.05 27.28 -8.50
C ASN A 953 -25.67 27.90 -9.77
N ALA A 954 -26.35 27.11 -10.63
CA ALA A 954 -26.65 27.51 -12.01
C ALA A 954 -28.14 27.71 -12.38
N GLN A 955 -29.09 27.31 -11.53
CA GLN A 955 -30.54 27.38 -11.80
C GLN A 955 -30.99 26.75 -13.14
N CYS A 956 -30.45 25.56 -13.48
CA CYS A 956 -30.79 24.85 -14.71
C CYS A 956 -31.73 23.66 -14.47
N VAL A 957 -32.71 23.49 -15.37
CA VAL A 957 -33.60 22.31 -15.42
C VAL A 957 -32.84 21.09 -15.97
N ALA A 958 -33.16 19.89 -15.49
CA ALA A 958 -32.64 18.62 -16.00
C ALA A 958 -33.76 17.80 -16.69
N VAL A 959 -33.38 17.00 -17.68
CA VAL A 959 -34.31 16.24 -18.55
C VAL A 959 -33.74 14.85 -18.84
N GLU A 960 -34.50 13.79 -18.54
CA GLU A 960 -34.18 12.39 -18.87
C GLU A 960 -34.95 11.95 -20.13
N ILE A 961 -34.32 11.20 -21.04
CA ILE A 961 -34.94 10.72 -22.30
C ILE A 961 -34.52 9.26 -22.55
N LYS A 962 -35.47 8.31 -22.48
CA LYS A 962 -35.21 6.85 -22.61
C LYS A 962 -36.12 6.14 -23.63
N HIS A 963 -35.54 5.55 -24.67
CA HIS A 963 -36.25 4.70 -25.64
C HIS A 963 -36.37 3.23 -25.19
N SER A 964 -37.31 2.46 -25.75
CA SER A 964 -37.68 1.10 -25.27
C SER A 964 -37.12 -0.09 -26.08
N HIS A 965 -37.13 -1.27 -25.43
CA HIS A 965 -36.45 -2.53 -25.79
C HIS A 965 -36.95 -3.28 -27.05
N PRO A 966 -36.07 -4.07 -27.70
CA PRO A 966 -36.44 -5.27 -28.46
C PRO A 966 -36.85 -6.44 -27.53
N MET A 967 -37.90 -7.16 -27.95
CA MET A 967 -38.72 -8.12 -27.18
C MET A 967 -38.03 -9.26 -26.41
N GLY A 968 -38.64 -9.63 -25.26
CA GLY A 968 -38.62 -10.98 -24.69
C GLY A 968 -38.21 -11.06 -23.20
N THR A 969 -39.11 -11.16 -22.22
CA THR A 969 -40.58 -11.19 -22.23
C THR A 969 -41.13 -10.47 -20.98
N GLN A 970 -42.13 -9.60 -21.13
CA GLN A 970 -43.00 -9.19 -20.02
C GLN A 970 -44.40 -9.77 -20.22
N GLN A 971 -45.03 -10.23 -19.14
CA GLN A 971 -46.42 -9.86 -18.82
C GLN A 971 -46.78 -10.30 -17.39
N GLY A 972 -47.02 -9.31 -16.52
CA GLY A 972 -48.27 -9.30 -15.78
C GLY A 972 -49.23 -8.35 -16.51
N TRP A 973 -50.53 -8.56 -16.38
CA TRP A 973 -51.61 -7.83 -17.07
C TRP A 973 -51.72 -8.13 -18.58
N ALA A 974 -52.94 -8.01 -19.11
CA ALA A 974 -53.35 -8.72 -20.31
C ALA A 974 -53.28 -7.91 -21.61
N LYS A 975 -52.97 -8.65 -22.68
CA LYS A 975 -53.35 -8.47 -24.10
C LYS A 975 -54.26 -7.27 -24.45
N GLY A 976 -53.80 -6.44 -25.39
CA GLY A 976 -54.53 -5.27 -25.92
C GLY A 976 -53.85 -4.64 -27.13
N ASP A 977 -53.63 -5.44 -28.18
CA ASP A 977 -53.26 -5.15 -29.57
C ASP A 977 -52.80 -3.70 -29.93
N PHE A 978 -51.48 -3.48 -30.00
CA PHE A 978 -50.83 -2.63 -31.02
C PHE A 978 -49.37 -3.08 -31.19
N GLU A 979 -48.98 -3.47 -32.41
CA GLU A 979 -47.61 -3.85 -32.76
C GLU A 979 -46.89 -2.71 -33.48
N GLY A 980 -45.73 -2.28 -32.96
CA GLY A 980 -44.77 -1.45 -33.68
C GLY A 980 -44.31 -0.18 -32.94
N LEU A 981 -43.05 0.17 -33.22
CA LEU A 981 -42.33 1.41 -32.82
C LEU A 981 -41.97 1.56 -31.34
N GLN A 982 -40.89 2.31 -31.11
CA GLN A 982 -40.22 2.48 -29.82
C GLN A 982 -40.72 3.75 -29.12
N GLY A 983 -40.92 3.68 -27.80
CA GLY A 983 -41.48 4.79 -27.02
C GLY A 983 -40.43 5.46 -26.13
N THR A 984 -40.46 6.79 -26.06
CA THR A 984 -39.60 7.58 -25.17
C THR A 984 -40.29 7.89 -23.85
N VAL A 985 -39.64 7.56 -22.73
CA VAL A 985 -40.07 7.97 -21.37
C VAL A 985 -39.20 9.12 -20.88
N LEU A 986 -39.84 10.12 -20.27
CA LEU A 986 -39.20 11.24 -19.58
C LEU A 986 -39.41 11.14 -18.05
N LYS A 987 -38.39 11.56 -17.29
CA LYS A 987 -38.46 11.63 -15.82
C LYS A 987 -37.66 12.83 -15.30
N CYS A 988 -38.12 13.44 -14.21
CA CYS A 988 -37.42 14.52 -13.53
C CYS A 988 -37.28 14.16 -12.04
N LEU A 989 -36.18 14.57 -11.40
CA LEU A 989 -35.93 14.32 -9.99
C LEU A 989 -36.01 15.64 -9.22
N ASN A 990 -36.90 15.69 -8.22
CA ASN A 990 -36.92 16.76 -7.23
C ASN A 990 -36.16 16.30 -5.97
N VAL A 991 -35.28 17.14 -5.44
CA VAL A 991 -34.43 16.84 -4.28
C VAL A 991 -35.04 17.44 -3.01
N ASN A 992 -36.29 17.08 -2.72
CA ASN A 992 -36.90 17.18 -1.40
C ASN A 992 -38.13 16.27 -1.31
N GLY A 993 -38.27 15.55 -0.19
CA GLY A 993 -39.03 14.30 -0.09
C GLY A 993 -40.55 14.41 0.10
N ASP A 994 -41.25 15.28 -0.64
CA ASP A 994 -42.71 15.41 -0.57
C ASP A 994 -43.36 15.10 -1.94
N THR A 995 -44.19 14.06 -2.01
CA THR A 995 -44.63 13.44 -3.28
C THR A 995 -46.04 13.86 -3.70
N ARG A 996 -46.13 14.50 -4.87
CA ARG A 996 -47.40 14.67 -5.61
C ARG A 996 -47.18 14.34 -7.09
N MET A 997 -48.01 13.46 -7.63
CA MET A 997 -47.95 13.11 -9.05
C MET A 997 -48.50 14.25 -9.93
N SER A 998 -47.92 14.42 -11.11
CA SER A 998 -48.40 15.31 -12.16
C SER A 998 -48.31 14.59 -13.51
N THR A 999 -49.00 15.11 -14.53
CA THR A 999 -49.08 14.54 -15.87
C THR A 999 -48.65 15.56 -16.91
N ALA A 1000 -48.05 15.07 -17.98
CA ALA A 1000 -47.56 15.88 -19.09
C ALA A 1000 -47.75 15.15 -20.42
N SER A 1001 -47.98 15.92 -21.48
CA SER A 1001 -47.94 15.45 -22.86
C SER A 1001 -46.57 15.75 -23.48
N VAL A 1002 -46.11 14.86 -24.36
CA VAL A 1002 -44.83 14.97 -25.08
C VAL A 1002 -45.07 14.60 -26.53
N LYS A 1003 -44.62 15.47 -27.43
CA LYS A 1003 -44.87 15.39 -28.88
C LYS A 1003 -43.55 15.57 -29.61
N LEU A 1004 -43.24 14.69 -30.56
CA LEU A 1004 -42.01 14.79 -31.33
C LEU A 1004 -42.22 15.71 -32.54
N VAL A 1005 -41.39 16.73 -32.68
CA VAL A 1005 -41.46 17.72 -33.76
C VAL A 1005 -40.54 17.28 -34.89
N ASN A 1006 -41.13 16.89 -36.03
CA ASN A 1006 -40.49 16.29 -37.20
C ASN A 1006 -39.77 14.94 -36.98
N PRO A 1007 -40.49 13.85 -36.67
CA PRO A 1007 -39.95 12.49 -36.80
C PRO A 1007 -39.54 12.14 -38.24
N PRO A 1008 -38.51 11.30 -38.44
CA PRO A 1008 -38.15 10.72 -39.74
C PRO A 1008 -39.21 9.69 -40.16
N GLY A 1009 -40.32 10.19 -40.71
CA GLY A 1009 -41.49 9.39 -41.11
C GLY A 1009 -42.76 10.21 -41.40
N GLY A 1010 -42.86 11.42 -40.85
CA GLY A 1010 -43.87 12.42 -41.28
C GLY A 1010 -45.23 12.40 -40.56
N SER A 1011 -45.41 11.61 -39.48
CA SER A 1011 -46.57 11.71 -38.57
C SER A 1011 -46.18 12.40 -37.26
N PRO A 1012 -46.78 13.54 -36.87
CA PRO A 1012 -46.49 14.21 -35.60
C PRO A 1012 -47.26 13.56 -34.44
N ASP A 1013 -46.69 12.51 -33.87
CA ASP A 1013 -47.34 11.73 -32.80
C ASP A 1013 -47.20 12.42 -31.42
N THR A 1014 -48.29 12.43 -30.65
CA THR A 1014 -48.37 13.01 -29.29
C THR A 1014 -48.66 11.92 -28.26
N TYR A 1015 -47.85 11.85 -27.20
CA TYR A 1015 -47.93 10.82 -26.16
C TYR A 1015 -48.18 11.46 -24.79
N ALA A 1016 -49.13 10.93 -24.03
CA ALA A 1016 -49.31 11.29 -22.62
C ALA A 1016 -48.48 10.35 -21.73
N ILE A 1017 -47.69 10.91 -20.80
CA ILE A 1017 -46.75 10.13 -19.97
C ILE A 1017 -47.00 10.44 -18.48
N PRO A 1018 -47.11 9.43 -17.60
CA PRO A 1018 -47.09 9.65 -16.15
C PRO A 1018 -45.67 10.07 -15.73
N VAL A 1019 -45.52 11.25 -15.13
CA VAL A 1019 -44.21 11.76 -14.67
C VAL A 1019 -44.21 11.89 -13.15
N GLU A 1020 -43.35 11.11 -12.48
CA GLU A 1020 -43.04 11.37 -11.07
C GLU A 1020 -42.32 12.72 -10.96
N CYS A 1021 -42.97 13.69 -10.32
CA CYS A 1021 -42.45 15.02 -9.98
C CYS A 1021 -41.90 15.88 -11.15
N LEU A 1022 -42.80 16.37 -12.01
CA LEU A 1022 -42.55 17.61 -12.76
C LEU A 1022 -42.83 18.84 -11.87
N VAL A 1023 -41.76 19.48 -11.39
CA VAL A 1023 -41.80 20.87 -10.88
C VAL A 1023 -40.97 21.71 -11.86
N PRO A 1024 -41.59 22.34 -12.87
CA PRO A 1024 -40.84 23.20 -13.77
C PRO A 1024 -40.43 24.47 -13.03
N ILE A 1025 -39.13 24.72 -12.94
CA ILE A 1025 -38.64 26.09 -12.78
C ILE A 1025 -38.72 26.70 -14.20
N PRO A 1026 -39.60 27.69 -14.47
CA PRO A 1026 -39.66 28.32 -15.79
C PRO A 1026 -38.28 28.85 -16.17
N PRO A 1027 -37.81 28.64 -17.41
CA PRO A 1027 -36.47 28.99 -17.80
C PRO A 1027 -36.35 30.52 -17.80
N SER A 1028 -35.36 31.06 -17.09
CA SER A 1028 -35.25 32.50 -16.86
C SER A 1028 -34.94 33.31 -18.12
N ALA A 1029 -34.67 32.63 -19.24
CA ALA A 1029 -34.80 33.16 -20.60
C ALA A 1029 -35.01 32.02 -21.62
N SER A 1030 -35.68 32.32 -22.75
CA SER A 1030 -35.71 31.44 -23.92
C SER A 1030 -34.31 31.19 -24.46
N GLY A 1031 -33.93 29.92 -24.65
CA GLY A 1031 -32.62 29.50 -25.15
C GLY A 1031 -31.68 28.93 -24.08
N GLN A 1032 -32.12 28.84 -22.82
CA GLN A 1032 -31.36 28.25 -21.71
C GLN A 1032 -30.98 26.79 -22.02
N THR A 1033 -29.76 26.39 -21.67
CA THR A 1033 -29.22 25.05 -21.92
C THR A 1033 -29.31 24.13 -20.70
N ALA A 1034 -29.75 22.90 -20.94
CA ALA A 1034 -29.83 21.80 -19.98
C ALA A 1034 -28.86 20.67 -20.37
N VAL A 1035 -28.42 19.84 -19.42
CA VAL A 1035 -27.60 18.64 -19.70
C VAL A 1035 -28.46 17.39 -19.51
N ILE A 1036 -28.37 16.44 -20.45
CA ILE A 1036 -29.11 15.19 -20.40
C ILE A 1036 -28.39 14.20 -19.48
N LEU A 1037 -29.04 13.85 -18.36
CA LEU A 1037 -28.39 13.15 -17.24
C LEU A 1037 -28.44 11.61 -17.32
N THR A 1038 -29.30 11.01 -18.14
CA THR A 1038 -29.23 9.59 -18.55
C THR A 1038 -29.82 9.40 -19.96
N GLY A 1039 -29.54 8.25 -20.59
CA GLY A 1039 -30.03 7.89 -21.92
C GLY A 1039 -28.95 7.90 -23.01
N GLU A 1040 -29.33 7.68 -24.26
CA GLU A 1040 -28.40 7.60 -25.40
C GLU A 1040 -27.73 8.96 -25.72
N PHE A 1041 -28.38 10.06 -25.30
CA PHE A 1041 -27.85 11.43 -25.39
C PHE A 1041 -27.15 11.87 -24.08
N TYR A 1042 -26.71 10.94 -23.22
CA TYR A 1042 -26.04 11.24 -21.95
C TYR A 1042 -24.86 12.22 -22.13
N GLY A 1043 -24.81 13.24 -21.26
CA GLY A 1043 -23.79 14.29 -21.31
C GLY A 1043 -23.97 15.33 -22.42
N GLN A 1044 -24.92 15.15 -23.35
CA GLN A 1044 -25.21 16.15 -24.38
C GLN A 1044 -26.04 17.31 -23.82
N THR A 1045 -25.83 18.49 -24.41
CA THR A 1045 -26.51 19.72 -24.01
C THR A 1045 -27.77 19.94 -24.85
N ALA A 1046 -28.94 19.88 -24.22
CA ALA A 1046 -30.21 20.25 -24.83
C ALA A 1046 -30.46 21.77 -24.72
N LYS A 1047 -31.20 22.36 -25.66
CA LYS A 1047 -31.70 23.74 -25.56
C LYS A 1047 -33.19 23.76 -25.24
N LEU A 1048 -33.56 24.59 -24.26
CA LEU A 1048 -34.93 24.82 -23.80
C LEU A 1048 -35.46 26.16 -24.33
N ARG A 1049 -36.74 26.19 -24.74
CA ARG A 1049 -37.44 27.40 -25.15
C ARG A 1049 -38.92 27.31 -24.77
N SER A 1050 -39.42 28.28 -24.01
CA SER A 1050 -40.88 28.50 -23.89
C SER A 1050 -41.43 28.83 -25.27
N LEU A 1051 -42.56 28.22 -25.65
CA LEU A 1051 -43.15 28.42 -26.97
C LEU A 1051 -44.07 29.65 -27.02
N GLU A 1052 -44.72 29.99 -25.91
CA GLU A 1052 -45.46 31.25 -25.71
C GLU A 1052 -44.98 31.95 -24.41
N ASP A 1053 -45.68 32.98 -23.94
CA ASP A 1053 -45.26 33.89 -22.84
C ASP A 1053 -44.91 33.15 -21.52
N GLU A 1054 -44.27 33.87 -20.58
CA GLU A 1054 -43.60 33.32 -19.38
C GLU A 1054 -44.47 32.51 -18.39
N GLU A 1055 -45.80 32.52 -18.54
CA GLU A 1055 -46.74 31.67 -17.77
C GLU A 1055 -47.30 30.47 -18.57
N SER A 1056 -46.84 30.23 -19.81
CA SER A 1056 -47.29 29.11 -20.64
C SER A 1056 -46.67 27.77 -20.21
N ASN A 1057 -47.46 26.70 -20.29
CA ASN A 1057 -47.05 25.36 -19.88
C ASN A 1057 -46.37 24.56 -21.00
N VAL A 1058 -46.02 25.17 -22.15
CA VAL A 1058 -45.59 24.46 -23.39
C VAL A 1058 -44.15 24.81 -23.79
N TRP A 1059 -43.31 23.78 -23.93
CA TRP A 1059 -41.84 23.89 -23.93
C TRP A 1059 -41.23 23.13 -25.11
N LEU A 1060 -40.35 23.78 -25.88
CA LEU A 1060 -39.51 23.09 -26.87
C LEU A 1060 -38.17 22.68 -26.25
N VAL A 1061 -37.85 21.38 -26.32
CA VAL A 1061 -36.57 20.79 -25.94
C VAL A 1061 -35.86 20.30 -27.21
N SER A 1062 -34.64 20.78 -27.46
CA SER A 1062 -33.86 20.42 -28.66
C SER A 1062 -32.57 19.71 -28.28
N ALA A 1063 -32.40 18.46 -28.71
CA ALA A 1063 -31.24 17.61 -28.42
C ALA A 1063 -30.70 16.99 -29.71
N GLY A 1064 -29.49 17.39 -30.12
CA GLY A 1064 -28.97 17.07 -31.45
C GLY A 1064 -29.89 17.61 -32.55
N THR A 1065 -30.33 16.73 -33.46
CA THR A 1065 -31.31 17.03 -34.52
C THR A 1065 -32.77 16.77 -34.10
N ASN A 1066 -33.01 16.30 -32.87
CA ASN A 1066 -34.34 15.93 -32.39
C ASN A 1066 -34.96 17.07 -31.57
N HIS A 1067 -36.23 17.37 -31.84
CA HIS A 1067 -36.97 18.44 -31.20
C HIS A 1067 -38.25 17.88 -30.56
N PHE A 1068 -38.47 18.15 -29.28
CA PHE A 1068 -39.62 17.70 -28.51
C PHE A 1068 -40.42 18.90 -28.03
N GLU A 1069 -41.74 18.81 -28.08
CA GLU A 1069 -42.70 19.75 -27.52
C GLU A 1069 -43.33 19.09 -26.28
N ILE A 1070 -43.25 19.74 -25.12
CA ILE A 1070 -43.69 19.21 -23.83
C ILE A 1070 -44.71 20.16 -23.21
N GLU A 1071 -45.89 19.67 -22.86
CA GLU A 1071 -46.94 20.42 -22.16
C GLU A 1071 -47.20 19.82 -20.76
N ALA A 1072 -47.08 20.62 -19.71
CA ALA A 1072 -47.31 20.18 -18.33
C ALA A 1072 -48.72 20.59 -17.85
N GLU A 1073 -49.56 19.64 -17.45
CA GLU A 1073 -50.97 19.94 -17.14
C GLU A 1073 -51.15 20.76 -15.85
N ARG A 1074 -50.20 20.71 -14.90
CA ARG A 1074 -50.17 21.54 -13.68
C ARG A 1074 -48.74 21.83 -13.20
N MET A 1075 -48.46 23.12 -12.95
CA MET A 1075 -47.30 23.55 -12.14
C MET A 1075 -47.68 23.73 -10.66
N GLY A 1076 -46.83 23.25 -9.75
CA GLY A 1076 -46.90 23.55 -8.32
C GLY A 1076 -45.88 24.63 -7.93
N ARG A 1077 -46.33 25.75 -7.35
CA ARG A 1077 -45.42 26.72 -6.73
C ARG A 1077 -44.91 26.18 -5.38
N ILE A 1078 -43.60 26.22 -5.18
CA ILE A 1078 -42.96 26.01 -3.87
C ILE A 1078 -42.86 27.38 -3.19
N ASP A 1079 -43.41 27.50 -1.98
CA ASP A 1079 -43.37 28.75 -1.21
C ASP A 1079 -42.10 28.82 -0.34
N ARG A 1080 -41.43 29.98 -0.34
CA ARG A 1080 -40.08 30.15 0.26
C ARG A 1080 -40.16 30.67 1.71
N GLN A 1081 -40.61 29.85 2.66
CA GLN A 1081 -40.64 30.26 4.08
C GLN A 1081 -39.91 29.36 5.09
N GLU A 1082 -39.68 28.07 4.84
CA GLU A 1082 -38.92 27.22 5.76
C GLU A 1082 -37.54 26.88 5.17
N GLY A 1083 -36.52 27.61 5.62
CA GLY A 1083 -35.16 27.48 5.13
C GLY A 1083 -34.35 26.45 5.90
N ASN A 1084 -34.08 25.30 5.27
CA ASN A 1084 -32.88 24.49 5.46
C ASN A 1084 -32.42 23.97 4.09
N LEU A 1085 -31.12 23.74 3.94
CA LEU A 1085 -30.44 23.26 2.73
C LEU A 1085 -29.60 22.03 3.06
#